data_AF-A0A918G9M5-F1
#
_entry.id   AF-A0A918G9M5-F1
#
_cell.length_a   1.000
_cell.length_b   1.000
_cell.length_c   1.000
_cell.angle_alpha   90.00
_cell.angle_beta   90.00
_cell.angle_gamma   90.00
#
_symmetry.space_group_name_H-M   'P 1'
#
loop_
_entity.id
_entity.type
_entity.pdbx_description
1 polymer ?
#
loop_
_entity_poly.entity_id
_entity_poly.type
_entity_poly.pdbx_seq_one_letter_code
_entity_poly.pdbx_strand_id
1 'polypeptide(L)'
;MLYPWSWLRSTGFPFSWLDDLACPGLAEPGSAEYDDPAAFGRAVLAARTALAARMTEPAVTEALVLSNADVVDRMAALAEADLAKPTVRTRQRLRVGWSYLQRLCAKNETCSFFGPLAWGTVDPDAPEGIALDVLDPAAGRLRRRSVRFEHWVLRGVADALAATAPAAPYRLNPACDLDGDCLRVPVGKRVALPVSAARYVRAVRDGAPPPEENGVARLVAAGVLRREVSIPPGSGIDAVEHALGRTPVTAELEALRARFERETSGLAQRELLDRMRAVLTAAGVETARRKGTMYAGRLPVYEDCERNVRFRVGGRLARVLRDDLPPLLRLYRLVAECAASGLHAHYAAVAAEREAAEGTSDTDFPAYLQAVRASGAIEPVRGRIAETLRTLLNAAWAEVAATAQSPDHIADDDLAAVAAALAARFPDHGRFAGVLGVGVMSPDVLVAGRDVVLGEVHPCVAAAVQPVALPFLDEADAALELADRVFCGGRVVLAGTDSAYHRSQFAWPVGTSLTEVVFPGATSRCPPERTVPAGRGRVRRVDGMVRFVDRESGRTEDMVSVLSTDLQQVMFRVAGAVLGGDSTARLTYRGVVARRRSWSPDPGGLPDAPRPAEDFADFRALRAWAGEHGLPRRAFFRVDTEPKPVYLDWASPIAVDTFAKLARSATALRVTEFSPRPDRLWFADDLGVHTSELRMTYVV
;
A
#
# COMPACT_ATOMS: atom_id res chain seq x y z
N MET A 1 -21.52 -2.59 -8.85
CA MET A 1 -21.64 -1.16 -8.48
C MET A 1 -20.25 -0.54 -8.47
N LEU A 2 -20.05 0.56 -9.19
CA LEU A 2 -18.87 1.41 -9.03
C LEU A 2 -19.12 2.39 -7.87
N TYR A 3 -18.16 2.50 -6.95
CA TYR A 3 -18.22 3.46 -5.85
C TYR A 3 -18.11 4.91 -6.39
N PRO A 4 -18.96 5.87 -5.95
CA PRO A 4 -19.10 7.17 -6.62
C PRO A 4 -17.84 8.04 -6.61
N TRP A 5 -17.05 7.96 -5.54
CA TRP A 5 -15.81 8.71 -5.42
C TRP A 5 -14.62 7.88 -5.91
N SER A 6 -13.80 8.49 -6.74
CA SER A 6 -12.51 7.95 -7.16
C SER A 6 -11.45 9.02 -6.95
N TRP A 7 -10.20 8.60 -6.85
CA TRP A 7 -9.10 9.54 -6.76
C TRP A 7 -8.00 9.17 -7.72
N LEU A 8 -7.31 10.17 -8.25
CA LEU A 8 -6.20 10.04 -9.15
C LEU A 8 -4.92 10.24 -8.34
N ARG A 9 -3.91 9.43 -8.62
CA ARG A 9 -2.53 9.69 -8.21
C ARG A 9 -1.67 9.87 -9.45
N SER A 10 -0.77 10.83 -9.40
CA SER A 10 0.13 11.16 -10.51
C SER A 10 1.55 11.33 -10.02
N THR A 11 2.52 11.32 -10.93
CA THR A 11 3.82 11.90 -10.64
C THR A 11 3.68 13.40 -10.35
N GLY A 12 4.59 13.98 -9.56
CA GLY A 12 4.59 15.44 -9.36
C GLY A 12 5.55 16.20 -10.26
N PHE A 13 6.37 15.47 -11.04
CA PHE A 13 7.22 15.99 -12.11
C PHE A 13 6.80 15.37 -13.45
N PRO A 14 6.91 16.15 -14.54
CA PRO A 14 6.43 15.72 -15.86
C PRO A 14 7.31 14.60 -16.42
N PHE A 15 6.70 13.74 -17.22
CA PHE A 15 7.39 12.62 -17.86
C PHE A 15 8.50 13.09 -18.81
N SER A 16 8.34 14.26 -19.43
CA SER A 16 9.29 14.85 -20.37
C SER A 16 10.69 15.07 -19.78
N TRP A 17 10.82 15.16 -18.45
CA TRP A 17 12.14 15.22 -17.81
C TRP A 17 12.95 13.95 -18.03
N LEU A 18 12.32 12.80 -18.25
CA LEU A 18 13.02 11.57 -18.65
C LEU A 18 13.36 11.58 -20.15
N ASP A 19 12.56 12.25 -20.97
CA ASP A 19 12.85 12.44 -22.40
C ASP A 19 14.10 13.30 -22.61
N ASP A 20 14.36 14.28 -21.74
CA ASP A 20 15.58 15.09 -21.74
C ASP A 20 16.86 14.24 -21.51
N LEU A 21 16.72 13.07 -20.89
CA LEU A 21 17.82 12.11 -20.65
C LEU A 21 17.88 11.02 -21.72
N ALA A 22 16.92 10.97 -22.63
CA ALA A 22 16.97 10.09 -23.79
C ALA A 22 17.83 10.74 -24.88
N CYS A 23 18.51 9.90 -25.65
CA CYS A 23 19.34 10.33 -26.77
C CYS A 23 18.69 9.81 -28.05
N PRO A 24 17.91 10.64 -28.78
CA PRO A 24 17.18 10.19 -29.97
C PRO A 24 18.07 9.54 -31.03
N GLY A 25 19.30 10.02 -31.20
CA GLY A 25 20.31 9.42 -32.08
C GLY A 25 20.71 7.98 -31.71
N LEU A 26 20.42 7.54 -30.47
CA LEU A 26 20.66 6.18 -30.00
C LEU A 26 19.40 5.30 -30.03
N ALA A 27 18.26 5.82 -30.48
CA ALA A 27 16.98 5.11 -30.45
C ALA A 27 16.89 4.03 -31.54
N GLU A 28 17.40 4.31 -32.75
CA GLU A 28 17.25 3.48 -33.95
C GLU A 28 18.59 2.79 -34.32
N PRO A 29 18.71 1.47 -34.06
CA PRO A 29 19.88 0.69 -34.49
C PRO A 29 20.11 0.75 -36.00
N GLY A 30 21.36 0.89 -36.43
CA GLY A 30 21.74 0.97 -37.85
C GLY A 30 21.65 2.37 -38.47
N SER A 31 21.26 3.38 -37.70
CA SER A 31 21.37 4.78 -38.14
C SER A 31 22.82 5.28 -38.05
N ALA A 32 23.20 6.23 -38.90
CA ALA A 32 24.56 6.78 -38.93
C ALA A 32 25.00 7.39 -37.59
N GLU A 33 24.05 7.97 -36.84
CA GLU A 33 24.32 8.52 -35.51
C GLU A 33 24.44 7.43 -34.44
N TYR A 34 23.64 6.35 -34.53
CA TYR A 34 23.74 5.20 -33.63
C TYR A 34 25.08 4.47 -33.76
N ASP A 35 25.62 4.37 -34.97
CA ASP A 35 26.86 3.66 -35.25
C ASP A 35 28.15 4.49 -35.09
N ASP A 36 28.05 5.78 -34.73
CA ASP A 36 29.19 6.67 -34.45
C ASP A 36 29.60 6.63 -32.95
N PRO A 37 30.78 6.07 -32.60
CA PRO A 37 31.27 6.07 -31.23
C PRO A 37 31.44 7.49 -30.63
N ALA A 38 31.73 8.49 -31.47
CA ALA A 38 31.86 9.87 -31.02
C ALA A 38 30.49 10.49 -30.70
N ALA A 39 29.46 10.19 -31.49
CA ALA A 39 28.08 10.55 -31.20
C ALA A 39 27.59 9.91 -29.89
N PHE A 40 27.89 8.63 -29.68
CA PHE A 40 27.62 7.95 -28.41
C PHE A 40 28.28 8.66 -27.23
N GLY A 41 29.57 9.01 -27.32
CA GLY A 41 30.27 9.73 -26.25
C GLY A 41 29.64 11.10 -25.93
N ARG A 42 29.23 11.86 -26.95
CA ARG A 42 28.50 13.13 -26.78
C ARG A 42 27.14 12.93 -26.12
N ALA A 43 26.39 11.92 -26.57
CA ALA A 43 25.07 11.58 -26.06
C ALA A 43 25.10 11.17 -24.58
N VAL A 44 26.06 10.32 -24.19
CA VAL A 44 26.29 9.92 -22.80
C VAL A 44 26.59 11.14 -21.92
N LEU A 45 27.50 12.02 -22.35
CA LEU A 45 27.85 13.21 -21.59
C LEU A 45 26.63 14.14 -21.42
N ALA A 46 25.88 14.36 -22.50
CA ALA A 46 24.66 15.17 -22.45
C ALA A 46 23.65 14.60 -21.45
N ALA A 47 23.38 13.29 -21.48
CA ALA A 47 22.47 12.64 -20.54
C ALA A 47 22.93 12.76 -19.08
N ARG A 48 24.24 12.66 -18.81
CA ARG A 48 24.81 12.83 -17.46
C ARG A 48 24.65 14.26 -16.96
N THR A 49 24.95 15.23 -17.80
CA THR A 49 24.83 16.65 -17.46
C THR A 49 23.37 17.01 -17.22
N ALA A 50 22.45 16.53 -18.06
CA ALA A 50 21.01 16.71 -17.86
C ALA A 50 20.54 16.11 -16.53
N LEU A 51 20.95 14.87 -16.22
CA LEU A 51 20.63 14.24 -14.95
C LEU A 51 21.18 15.06 -13.76
N ALA A 52 22.46 15.43 -13.78
CA ALA A 52 23.08 16.18 -12.69
C ALA A 52 22.39 17.53 -12.46
N ALA A 53 22.00 18.23 -13.54
CA ALA A 53 21.27 19.49 -13.46
C ALA A 53 19.87 19.31 -12.86
N ARG A 54 19.10 18.29 -13.30
CA ARG A 54 17.76 18.01 -12.73
C ARG A 54 17.84 17.66 -11.25
N MET A 55 18.84 16.86 -10.86
CA MET A 55 18.96 16.37 -9.49
C MET A 55 19.36 17.44 -8.46
N THR A 56 19.78 18.63 -8.90
CA THR A 56 20.08 19.78 -8.03
C THR A 56 19.04 20.90 -8.11
N GLU A 57 17.96 20.72 -8.87
CA GLU A 57 16.85 21.68 -8.85
C GLU A 57 16.23 21.80 -7.45
N PRO A 58 15.76 23.00 -7.04
CA PRO A 58 15.21 23.20 -5.70
C PRO A 58 14.06 22.25 -5.36
N ALA A 59 13.14 22.02 -6.31
CA ALA A 59 12.01 21.10 -6.11
C ALA A 59 12.46 19.63 -6.00
N VAL A 60 13.49 19.21 -6.73
CA VAL A 60 14.05 17.85 -6.58
C VAL A 60 14.76 17.71 -5.24
N THR A 61 15.49 18.74 -4.82
CA THR A 61 16.13 18.79 -3.50
C THR A 61 15.10 18.65 -2.37
N GLU A 62 13.98 19.35 -2.45
CA GLU A 62 12.85 19.21 -1.52
C GLU A 62 12.33 17.75 -1.50
N ALA A 63 12.04 17.17 -2.67
CA ALA A 63 11.58 15.78 -2.76
C ALA A 63 12.60 14.76 -2.19
N LEU A 64 13.90 15.02 -2.37
CA LEU A 64 14.97 14.20 -1.82
C LEU A 64 15.05 14.31 -0.30
N VAL A 65 14.87 15.49 0.30
CA VAL A 65 14.85 15.62 1.77
C VAL A 65 13.71 14.82 2.38
N LEU A 66 12.54 14.86 1.75
CA LEU A 66 11.34 14.12 2.17
C LEU A 66 11.45 12.61 1.95
N SER A 67 12.37 12.16 1.09
CA SER A 67 12.60 10.74 0.79
C SER A 67 13.79 10.17 1.56
N ASN A 68 14.96 10.81 1.42
CA ASN A 68 16.23 10.49 2.06
C ASN A 68 17.23 11.67 1.94
N ALA A 69 17.40 12.44 3.02
CA ALA A 69 18.28 13.60 3.07
C ALA A 69 19.75 13.30 2.70
N ASP A 70 20.28 12.09 2.95
CA ASP A 70 21.67 11.74 2.58
C ASP A 70 21.90 11.76 1.06
N VAL A 71 20.84 11.69 0.26
CA VAL A 71 20.93 11.73 -1.20
C VAL A 71 21.21 13.15 -1.68
N VAL A 72 20.76 14.19 -0.96
CA VAL A 72 21.02 15.60 -1.30
C VAL A 72 22.52 15.85 -1.40
N ASP A 73 23.28 15.45 -0.36
CA ASP A 73 24.73 15.65 -0.31
C ASP A 73 25.44 14.85 -1.43
N ARG A 74 24.89 13.70 -1.83
CA ARG A 74 25.40 12.90 -2.95
C ARG A 74 25.15 13.58 -4.31
N MET A 75 24.00 14.25 -4.47
CA MET A 75 23.65 14.95 -5.72
C MET A 75 24.45 16.25 -5.85
N ALA A 76 24.65 17.00 -4.76
CA ALA A 76 25.56 18.15 -4.74
C ALA A 76 26.98 17.74 -5.19
N ALA A 77 27.51 16.64 -4.64
CA ALA A 77 28.81 16.13 -5.05
C ALA A 77 28.83 15.46 -6.45
N LEU A 78 27.67 15.22 -7.08
CA LEU A 78 27.58 14.78 -8.47
C LEU A 78 27.66 15.98 -9.42
N ALA A 79 27.02 17.11 -9.07
CA ALA A 79 27.05 18.34 -9.86
C ALA A 79 28.46 18.92 -10.02
N GLU A 80 29.32 18.76 -9.00
CA GLU A 80 30.73 19.21 -9.02
C GLU A 80 31.69 18.20 -9.67
N ALA A 81 31.22 17.03 -10.12
CA ALA A 81 32.08 15.98 -10.64
C ALA A 81 32.40 16.17 -12.14
N ASP A 82 33.57 15.69 -12.59
CA ASP A 82 33.87 15.52 -14.02
C ASP A 82 33.00 14.39 -14.61
N LEU A 83 31.95 14.78 -15.34
CA LEU A 83 30.99 13.87 -15.97
C LEU A 83 31.50 13.28 -17.30
N ALA A 84 32.53 13.89 -17.92
CA ALA A 84 33.18 13.35 -19.11
C ALA A 84 34.09 12.17 -18.76
N LYS A 85 34.66 12.16 -17.55
CA LYS A 85 35.51 11.08 -17.04
C LYS A 85 35.04 10.60 -15.67
N PRO A 86 33.86 9.95 -15.57
CA PRO A 86 33.29 9.63 -14.27
C PRO A 86 34.10 8.53 -13.56
N THR A 87 34.45 8.78 -12.30
CA THR A 87 35.01 7.77 -11.41
C THR A 87 33.98 6.70 -11.03
N VAL A 88 34.41 5.61 -10.40
CA VAL A 88 33.49 4.59 -9.84
C VAL A 88 32.41 5.22 -8.95
N ARG A 89 32.80 6.19 -8.11
CA ARG A 89 31.89 6.89 -7.20
C ARG A 89 30.91 7.80 -7.93
N THR A 90 31.36 8.49 -8.99
CA THR A 90 30.50 9.31 -9.85
C THR A 90 29.45 8.43 -10.54
N ARG A 91 29.84 7.26 -11.08
CA ARG A 91 28.89 6.31 -11.69
C ARG A 91 27.85 5.77 -10.69
N GLN A 92 28.27 5.50 -9.45
CA GLN A 92 27.33 5.12 -8.40
C GLN A 92 26.31 6.25 -8.12
N ARG A 93 26.77 7.50 -8.07
CA ARG A 93 25.90 8.67 -7.87
C ARG A 93 24.94 8.86 -9.05
N LEU A 94 25.38 8.67 -10.30
CA LEU A 94 24.52 8.72 -11.48
C LEU A 94 23.39 7.69 -11.40
N ARG A 95 23.68 6.43 -11.04
CA ARG A 95 22.64 5.40 -10.83
C ARG A 95 21.65 5.75 -9.72
N VAL A 96 22.13 6.36 -8.63
CA VAL A 96 21.26 6.86 -7.56
C VAL A 96 20.39 8.02 -8.07
N GLY A 97 20.96 8.99 -8.79
CA GLY A 97 20.20 10.07 -9.39
C GLY A 97 19.10 9.55 -10.32
N TRP A 98 19.45 8.62 -11.20
CA TRP A 98 18.49 7.96 -12.10
C TRP A 98 17.37 7.24 -11.33
N SER A 99 17.71 6.48 -10.29
CA SER A 99 16.70 5.71 -9.54
C SER A 99 15.66 6.59 -8.87
N TYR A 100 16.03 7.81 -8.45
CA TYR A 100 15.11 8.83 -7.95
C TYR A 100 14.35 9.53 -9.08
N LEU A 101 15.04 10.05 -10.09
CA LEU A 101 14.39 10.83 -11.16
C LEU A 101 13.30 10.02 -11.89
N GLN A 102 13.56 8.76 -12.23
CA GLN A 102 12.55 7.89 -12.85
C GLN A 102 11.34 7.64 -11.95
N ARG A 103 11.54 7.58 -10.64
CA ARG A 103 10.42 7.44 -9.69
C ARG A 103 9.60 8.72 -9.64
N LEU A 104 10.26 9.88 -9.62
CA LEU A 104 9.62 11.19 -9.59
C LEU A 104 8.82 11.51 -10.86
N CYS A 105 9.15 10.91 -12.00
CA CYS A 105 8.58 11.25 -13.32
C CYS A 105 7.76 10.13 -14.00
N ALA A 106 7.88 8.87 -13.56
CA ALA A 106 7.19 7.73 -14.21
C ALA A 106 6.45 6.79 -13.24
N LYS A 107 6.48 7.03 -11.93
CA LYS A 107 5.79 6.18 -10.93
C LYS A 107 4.72 6.96 -10.18
N ASN A 108 3.48 6.48 -10.30
CA ASN A 108 2.31 7.08 -9.64
C ASN A 108 2.24 6.65 -8.16
N GLU A 109 3.18 7.08 -7.35
CA GLU A 109 3.17 6.79 -5.91
C GLU A 109 2.52 7.94 -5.14
N THR A 110 1.80 7.64 -4.07
CA THR A 110 1.18 8.68 -3.23
C THR A 110 2.19 9.13 -2.17
N CYS A 111 2.89 10.23 -2.43
CA CYS A 111 3.95 10.72 -1.55
C CYS A 111 4.18 12.22 -1.76
N SER A 112 3.75 13.05 -0.81
CA SER A 112 4.05 14.50 -0.81
C SER A 112 3.65 15.17 -2.15
N PHE A 113 4.23 16.33 -2.49
CA PHE A 113 3.95 17.06 -3.72
C PHE A 113 4.49 16.39 -4.99
N PHE A 114 5.41 15.43 -4.85
CA PHE A 114 5.97 14.67 -5.96
C PHE A 114 5.21 13.37 -6.26
N GLY A 115 4.13 13.13 -5.53
CA GLY A 115 3.14 12.09 -5.73
C GLY A 115 1.76 12.54 -5.26
N PRO A 116 1.23 13.68 -5.76
CA PRO A 116 0.02 14.28 -5.24
C PRO A 116 -1.23 13.56 -5.76
N LEU A 117 -2.34 13.73 -5.06
CA LEU A 117 -3.63 13.15 -5.43
C LEU A 117 -4.65 14.19 -5.87
N ALA A 118 -5.64 13.79 -6.65
CA ALA A 118 -6.82 14.60 -6.99
C ALA A 118 -8.07 13.75 -6.81
N TRP A 119 -9.17 14.29 -6.29
CA TRP A 119 -10.44 13.56 -6.28
C TRP A 119 -11.28 13.84 -7.52
N GLY A 120 -12.18 12.91 -7.81
CA GLY A 120 -13.11 13.03 -8.91
C GLY A 120 -14.23 12.02 -8.85
N THR A 121 -15.10 12.11 -9.84
CA THR A 121 -16.29 11.27 -9.97
C THR A 121 -16.37 10.63 -11.34
N VAL A 122 -17.18 9.58 -11.44
CA VAL A 122 -17.49 8.90 -12.70
C VAL A 122 -18.99 9.03 -12.96
N ASP A 123 -19.34 9.75 -14.02
CA ASP A 123 -20.71 10.06 -14.42
C ASP A 123 -20.87 9.93 -15.95
N PRO A 124 -21.38 8.81 -16.46
CA PRO A 124 -21.62 8.61 -17.89
C PRO A 124 -22.65 9.51 -18.54
N ASP A 125 -23.47 10.20 -17.76
CA ASP A 125 -24.40 11.19 -18.31
C ASP A 125 -23.67 12.53 -18.58
N ALA A 126 -22.46 12.71 -18.04
CA ALA A 126 -21.60 13.84 -18.38
C ALA A 126 -21.08 13.73 -19.84
N PRO A 127 -21.04 14.86 -20.59
CA PRO A 127 -20.80 14.84 -22.03
C PRO A 127 -19.33 14.57 -22.43
N GLU A 128 -18.37 14.91 -21.58
CA GLU A 128 -16.94 14.80 -21.86
C GLU A 128 -16.34 13.46 -21.44
N GLY A 129 -15.26 13.02 -22.09
CA GLY A 129 -14.55 11.80 -21.70
C GLY A 129 -13.84 11.94 -20.35
N ILE A 130 -13.01 12.97 -20.20
CA ILE A 130 -12.48 13.44 -18.92
C ILE A 130 -12.45 14.96 -18.91
N ALA A 131 -13.02 15.57 -17.88
CA ALA A 131 -12.94 16.99 -17.58
C ALA A 131 -12.01 17.23 -16.37
N LEU A 132 -11.26 18.32 -16.38
CA LEU A 132 -10.46 18.79 -15.26
C LEU A 132 -10.94 20.19 -14.85
N ASP A 133 -11.46 20.32 -13.63
CA ASP A 133 -11.91 21.58 -13.08
C ASP A 133 -10.84 22.11 -12.11
N VAL A 134 -10.24 23.26 -12.42
CA VAL A 134 -9.31 23.95 -11.52
C VAL A 134 -10.09 24.53 -10.35
N LEU A 135 -9.71 24.18 -9.13
CA LEU A 135 -10.49 24.52 -7.93
C LEU A 135 -10.24 25.94 -7.44
N ASP A 136 -8.98 26.38 -7.44
CA ASP A 136 -8.58 27.73 -7.06
C ASP A 136 -7.58 28.28 -8.09
N PRO A 137 -8.00 29.12 -9.04
CA PRO A 137 -7.10 29.68 -10.05
C PRO A 137 -5.93 30.50 -9.48
N ALA A 138 -6.04 30.98 -8.23
CA ALA A 138 -4.95 31.68 -7.55
C ALA A 138 -3.97 30.73 -6.85
N ALA A 139 -4.40 29.50 -6.54
CA ALA A 139 -3.50 28.46 -6.08
C ALA A 139 -2.68 27.91 -7.26
N GLY A 140 -1.42 27.54 -6.98
CA GLY A 140 -0.58 26.86 -7.95
C GLY A 140 -1.06 25.42 -8.22
N ARG A 141 -0.13 24.53 -8.58
CA ARG A 141 -0.44 23.11 -8.87
C ARG A 141 -1.08 22.33 -7.73
N LEU A 142 -0.87 22.78 -6.50
CA LEU A 142 -1.36 22.13 -5.28
C LEU A 142 -2.38 23.02 -4.59
N ARG A 143 -3.49 22.42 -4.17
CA ARG A 143 -4.52 23.09 -3.36
C ARG A 143 -4.21 22.96 -1.87
N ARG A 144 -3.78 21.79 -1.43
CA ARG A 144 -3.47 21.51 -0.02
C ARG A 144 -2.19 20.72 0.13
N ARG A 145 -1.41 21.07 1.14
CA ARG A 145 -0.31 20.28 1.70
C ARG A 145 -0.71 19.96 3.14
N SER A 146 -0.71 18.69 3.50
CA SER A 146 -1.00 18.25 4.86
C SER A 146 0.20 17.53 5.43
N VAL A 147 0.71 18.06 6.55
CA VAL A 147 1.81 17.48 7.29
C VAL A 147 1.29 16.92 8.61
N ARG A 148 1.62 15.67 8.90
CA ARG A 148 1.20 15.00 10.14
C ARG A 148 2.38 14.29 10.77
N PHE A 149 2.34 14.14 12.08
CA PHE A 149 3.30 13.28 12.77
C PHE A 149 3.13 11.84 12.34
N GLU A 150 4.26 11.15 12.19
CA GLU A 150 4.25 9.70 12.11
C GLU A 150 3.72 9.11 13.42
N HIS A 151 2.96 8.02 13.34
CA HIS A 151 2.29 7.47 14.52
C HIS A 151 3.27 7.05 15.64
N TRP A 152 4.49 6.62 15.26
CA TRP A 152 5.53 6.28 16.23
C TRP A 152 6.00 7.48 17.06
N VAL A 153 5.94 8.70 16.49
CA VAL A 153 6.27 9.93 17.23
C VAL A 153 5.24 10.17 18.31
N LEU A 154 3.96 10.11 17.96
CA LEU A 154 2.87 10.34 18.91
C LEU A 154 2.90 9.32 20.04
N ARG A 155 3.15 8.04 19.72
CA ARG A 155 3.34 7.00 20.73
C ARG A 155 4.55 7.23 21.61
N GLY A 156 5.71 7.50 21.01
CA GLY A 156 6.93 7.75 21.77
C GLY A 156 6.80 8.92 22.74
N VAL A 157 6.17 10.01 22.30
CA VAL A 157 5.87 11.18 23.15
C VAL A 157 4.88 10.81 24.25
N ALA A 158 3.79 10.10 23.93
CA ALA A 158 2.82 9.66 24.93
C ALA A 158 3.45 8.74 25.99
N ASP A 159 4.27 7.78 25.58
CA ASP A 159 4.98 6.86 26.47
C ASP A 159 5.96 7.61 27.38
N ALA A 160 6.74 8.55 26.83
CA ALA A 160 7.69 9.36 27.58
C ALA A 160 7.00 10.26 28.62
N LEU A 161 5.92 10.94 28.22
CA LEU A 161 5.14 11.79 29.12
C LEU A 161 4.45 10.96 30.21
N ALA A 162 3.84 9.83 29.85
CA ALA A 162 3.17 8.93 30.80
C ALA A 162 4.13 8.34 31.85
N ALA A 163 5.41 8.13 31.51
CA ALA A 163 6.42 7.64 32.45
C ALA A 163 6.76 8.65 33.57
N THR A 164 6.60 9.94 33.30
CA THR A 164 6.89 11.03 34.25
C THR A 164 5.64 11.59 34.93
N ALA A 165 4.46 11.32 34.38
CA ALA A 165 3.18 11.79 34.89
C ALA A 165 2.69 10.92 36.06
N PRO A 166 2.33 11.50 37.23
CA PRO A 166 1.83 10.74 38.36
C PRO A 166 0.47 10.03 38.15
N ALA A 167 -0.20 10.18 37.00
CA ALA A 167 -1.63 9.87 36.84
C ALA A 167 -2.02 9.11 35.55
N ALA A 168 -1.10 8.43 34.84
CA ALA A 168 -1.51 7.63 33.67
C ALA A 168 -2.55 6.56 34.09
N PRO A 169 -3.75 6.52 33.46
CA PRO A 169 -4.82 5.64 33.90
C PRO A 169 -4.45 4.18 33.69
N TYR A 170 -4.87 3.32 34.62
CA TYR A 170 -4.82 1.89 34.40
C TYR A 170 -5.81 1.50 33.30
N ARG A 171 -5.41 0.54 32.47
CA ARG A 171 -6.30 -0.17 31.55
C ARG A 171 -6.20 -1.66 31.79
N LEU A 172 -7.34 -2.34 31.64
CA LEU A 172 -7.38 -3.78 31.57
C LEU A 172 -6.66 -4.23 30.29
N ASN A 173 -5.74 -5.19 30.43
CA ASN A 173 -5.10 -5.83 29.29
C ASN A 173 -6.20 -6.40 28.37
N PRO A 174 -6.22 -6.06 27.06
CA PRO A 174 -7.30 -6.43 26.17
C PRO A 174 -7.44 -7.94 25.91
N ALA A 175 -6.45 -8.75 26.33
CA ALA A 175 -6.58 -10.21 26.34
C ALA A 175 -7.18 -10.78 27.65
N CYS A 176 -7.58 -9.92 28.59
CA CYS A 176 -8.30 -10.28 29.80
C CYS A 176 -9.77 -9.84 29.72
N ASP A 177 -10.63 -10.54 30.45
CA ASP A 177 -12.05 -10.21 30.59
C ASP A 177 -12.56 -10.59 31.99
N LEU A 178 -13.51 -9.82 32.53
CA LEU A 178 -14.06 -10.03 33.87
C LEU A 178 -15.52 -10.51 33.77
N ASP A 179 -15.75 -11.75 34.21
CA ASP A 179 -17.05 -12.43 34.25
C ASP A 179 -17.47 -12.63 35.71
N GLY A 180 -18.37 -11.77 36.20
CA GLY A 180 -18.65 -11.65 37.63
C GLY A 180 -17.38 -11.28 38.40
N ASP A 181 -16.95 -12.15 39.31
CA ASP A 181 -15.70 -12.03 40.07
C ASP A 181 -14.60 -12.97 39.55
N CYS A 182 -14.79 -13.55 38.36
CA CYS A 182 -13.83 -14.42 37.70
C CYS A 182 -13.13 -13.71 36.55
N LEU A 183 -11.80 -13.62 36.62
CA LEU A 183 -10.97 -13.07 35.57
C LEU A 183 -10.58 -14.16 34.58
N ARG A 184 -10.90 -13.96 33.31
CA ARG A 184 -10.33 -14.67 32.17
C ARG A 184 -9.00 -14.01 31.84
N VAL A 185 -7.93 -14.78 31.83
CA VAL A 185 -6.58 -14.33 31.46
C VAL A 185 -6.11 -15.11 30.23
N PRO A 186 -5.08 -14.62 29.51
CA PRO A 186 -4.57 -15.31 28.34
C PRO A 186 -4.25 -16.80 28.61
N VAL A 187 -4.32 -17.62 27.55
CA VAL A 187 -4.07 -19.07 27.60
C VAL A 187 -5.18 -19.87 28.31
N GLY A 188 -6.43 -19.41 28.21
CA GLY A 188 -7.63 -20.15 28.64
C GLY A 188 -7.78 -20.35 30.15
N LYS A 189 -7.04 -19.62 30.98
CA LYS A 189 -7.11 -19.74 32.44
C LYS A 189 -8.20 -18.82 33.00
N ARG A 190 -8.90 -19.34 34.01
CA ARG A 190 -9.87 -18.58 34.82
C ARG A 190 -9.35 -18.46 36.23
N VAL A 191 -9.37 -17.24 36.77
CA VAL A 191 -8.86 -16.92 38.10
C VAL A 191 -9.96 -16.24 38.88
N ALA A 192 -10.39 -16.84 40.00
CA ALA A 192 -11.28 -16.15 40.94
C ALA A 192 -10.53 -14.99 41.58
N LEU A 193 -11.08 -13.78 41.47
CA LEU A 193 -10.53 -12.59 42.11
C LEU A 193 -11.22 -12.36 43.47
N PRO A 194 -10.50 -11.88 44.49
CA PRO A 194 -11.13 -11.29 45.65
C PRO A 194 -12.09 -10.16 45.25
N VAL A 195 -13.20 -9.99 45.95
CA VAL A 195 -14.25 -8.99 45.65
C VAL A 195 -13.67 -7.57 45.48
N SER A 196 -12.69 -7.19 46.29
CA SER A 196 -12.02 -5.88 46.19
C SER A 196 -11.25 -5.72 44.87
N ALA A 197 -10.54 -6.75 44.43
CA ALA A 197 -9.81 -6.75 43.16
C ALA A 197 -10.75 -6.81 41.96
N ALA A 198 -11.82 -7.62 42.02
CA ALA A 198 -12.85 -7.64 40.98
C ALA A 198 -13.53 -6.28 40.83
N ARG A 199 -13.87 -5.61 41.94
CA ARG A 199 -14.42 -4.25 41.94
C ARG A 199 -13.44 -3.23 41.33
N TYR A 200 -12.15 -3.35 41.64
CA TYR A 200 -11.11 -2.48 41.06
C TYR A 200 -11.00 -2.68 39.54
N VAL A 201 -10.87 -3.94 39.08
CA VAL A 201 -10.79 -4.26 37.65
C VAL A 201 -12.05 -3.82 36.90
N ARG A 202 -13.24 -3.97 37.51
CA ARG A 202 -14.51 -3.53 36.93
C ARG A 202 -14.54 -2.01 36.76
N ALA A 203 -14.15 -1.25 37.78
CA ALA A 203 -14.06 0.21 37.67
C ALA A 203 -13.09 0.64 36.56
N VAL A 204 -11.90 0.02 36.48
CA VAL A 204 -10.93 0.28 35.40
C VAL A 204 -11.50 -0.04 34.02
N ARG A 205 -12.16 -1.19 33.86
CA ARG A 205 -12.81 -1.61 32.61
C ARG A 205 -13.87 -0.61 32.17
N ASP A 206 -14.69 -0.14 33.12
CA ASP A 206 -15.82 0.76 32.88
C ASP A 206 -15.40 2.23 32.77
N GLY A 207 -14.09 2.53 32.90
CA GLY A 207 -13.56 3.90 32.90
C GLY A 207 -13.97 4.73 34.12
N ALA A 208 -14.44 4.08 35.20
CA ALA A 208 -14.84 4.71 36.43
C ALA A 208 -13.63 4.90 37.38
N PRO A 209 -13.67 5.91 38.28
CA PRO A 209 -12.66 6.06 39.33
C PRO A 209 -12.55 4.78 40.16
N PRO A 210 -11.38 4.12 40.18
CA PRO A 210 -11.26 2.88 40.92
C PRO A 210 -11.25 3.14 42.44
N PRO A 211 -11.74 2.19 43.26
CA PRO A 211 -11.63 2.25 44.72
C PRO A 211 -10.16 2.21 45.17
N GLU A 212 -9.88 2.47 46.46
CA GLU A 212 -8.51 2.47 47.03
C GLU A 212 -7.61 1.33 46.50
N GLU A 213 -6.34 1.65 46.25
CA GLU A 213 -5.34 0.84 45.50
C GLU A 213 -4.88 -0.48 46.18
N ASN A 214 -5.76 -1.21 46.85
CA ASN A 214 -5.41 -2.49 47.44
C ASN A 214 -5.24 -3.58 46.36
N GLY A 215 -3.99 -3.98 46.10
CA GLY A 215 -3.65 -5.11 45.23
C GLY A 215 -3.33 -4.77 43.77
N VAL A 216 -3.34 -3.49 43.40
CA VAL A 216 -3.05 -3.02 42.02
C VAL A 216 -1.66 -3.45 41.55
N ALA A 217 -0.65 -3.34 42.42
CA ALA A 217 0.72 -3.75 42.10
C ALA A 217 0.80 -5.23 41.66
N ARG A 218 -0.02 -6.11 42.27
CA ARG A 218 -0.09 -7.54 41.87
C ARG A 218 -0.78 -7.71 40.53
N LEU A 219 -1.85 -6.97 40.26
CA LEU A 219 -2.54 -7.00 38.96
C LEU A 219 -1.64 -6.48 37.83
N VAL A 220 -0.81 -5.47 38.10
CA VAL A 220 0.20 -4.96 37.17
C VAL A 220 1.32 -5.98 36.97
N ALA A 221 1.88 -6.53 38.05
CA ALA A 221 2.93 -7.55 37.96
C ALA A 221 2.45 -8.82 37.21
N ALA A 222 1.17 -9.17 37.36
CA ALA A 222 0.54 -10.27 36.63
C ALA A 222 0.17 -9.92 35.17
N GLY A 223 0.40 -8.67 34.72
CA GLY A 223 0.07 -8.20 33.38
C GLY A 223 -1.43 -8.06 33.09
N VAL A 224 -2.28 -8.06 34.14
CA VAL A 224 -3.73 -7.86 34.03
C VAL A 224 -4.05 -6.38 33.81
N LEU A 225 -3.36 -5.49 34.52
CA LEU A 225 -3.49 -4.04 34.35
C LEU A 225 -2.21 -3.47 33.75
N ARG A 226 -2.35 -2.46 32.90
CA ARG A 226 -1.24 -1.71 32.30
C ARG A 226 -1.47 -0.22 32.50
N ARG A 227 -0.39 0.53 32.73
CA ARG A 227 -0.40 1.99 32.59
C ARG A 227 -0.04 2.28 31.14
N GLU A 228 -1.02 2.71 30.37
CA GLU A 228 -0.84 2.94 28.94
C GLU A 228 -1.81 4.02 28.48
N VAL A 229 -1.29 4.96 27.68
CA VAL A 229 -2.11 5.96 27.01
C VAL A 229 -2.41 5.48 25.62
N SER A 230 -3.69 5.29 25.35
CA SER A 230 -4.17 4.84 24.06
C SER A 230 -4.17 6.01 23.08
N ILE A 231 -3.30 5.96 22.08
CA ILE A 231 -3.28 6.90 20.97
C ILE A 231 -3.72 6.14 19.72
N PRO A 232 -4.94 6.34 19.21
CA PRO A 232 -5.41 5.66 18.02
C PRO A 232 -4.54 5.93 16.79
N PRO A 233 -4.31 4.94 15.93
CA PRO A 233 -3.68 5.18 14.63
C PRO A 233 -4.45 6.22 13.82
N GLY A 234 -3.71 7.16 13.21
CA GLY A 234 -4.30 8.28 12.45
C GLY A 234 -4.61 9.54 13.26
N SER A 235 -4.43 9.50 14.59
CA SER A 235 -4.60 10.68 15.45
C SER A 235 -3.55 11.77 15.20
N GLY A 236 -3.85 13.00 15.64
CA GLY A 236 -2.89 14.09 15.74
C GLY A 236 -2.25 14.20 17.13
N ILE A 237 -1.45 15.25 17.32
CA ILE A 237 -0.81 15.55 18.62
C ILE A 237 -1.82 15.96 19.69
N ASP A 238 -2.97 16.49 19.27
CA ASP A 238 -4.13 16.81 20.09
C ASP A 238 -4.65 15.60 20.88
N ALA A 239 -4.56 14.39 20.33
CA ALA A 239 -4.92 13.17 21.06
C ALA A 239 -3.98 12.92 22.26
N VAL A 240 -2.69 13.26 22.12
CA VAL A 240 -1.72 13.18 23.22
C VAL A 240 -2.02 14.27 24.25
N GLU A 241 -2.26 15.50 23.80
CA GLU A 241 -2.58 16.64 24.68
C GLU A 241 -3.90 16.45 25.43
N HIS A 242 -4.90 15.83 24.80
CA HIS A 242 -6.16 15.49 25.45
C HIS A 242 -5.96 14.45 26.55
N ALA A 243 -5.10 13.46 26.33
CA ALA A 243 -4.88 12.36 27.27
C ALA A 243 -3.94 12.72 28.43
N LEU A 244 -2.93 13.56 28.19
CA LEU A 244 -1.82 13.82 29.12
C LEU A 244 -1.62 15.31 29.45
N GLY A 245 -2.43 16.19 28.86
CA GLY A 245 -2.24 17.63 28.94
C GLY A 245 -1.23 18.16 27.92
N ARG A 246 -1.37 19.44 27.57
CA ARG A 246 -0.40 20.15 26.74
C ARG A 246 0.88 20.43 27.52
N THR A 247 2.02 20.12 26.91
CA THR A 247 3.35 20.30 27.51
C THR A 247 4.24 21.18 26.63
N PRO A 248 5.39 21.67 27.13
CA PRO A 248 6.37 22.35 26.28
C PRO A 248 6.82 21.48 25.09
N VAL A 249 6.95 20.16 25.28
CA VAL A 249 7.33 19.20 24.23
C VAL A 249 6.27 19.14 23.13
N THR A 250 4.99 18.96 23.50
CA THR A 250 3.91 18.87 22.48
C THR A 250 3.71 20.19 21.76
N ALA A 251 3.78 21.31 22.49
CA ALA A 251 3.66 22.65 21.92
C ALA A 251 4.81 22.97 20.94
N GLU A 252 6.05 22.63 21.28
CA GLU A 252 7.20 22.86 20.41
C GLU A 252 7.15 21.98 19.16
N LEU A 253 6.82 20.69 19.30
CA LEU A 253 6.66 19.79 18.16
C LEU A 253 5.59 20.31 17.20
N GLU A 254 4.42 20.69 17.69
CA GLU A 254 3.34 21.21 16.84
C GLU A 254 3.75 22.52 16.14
N ALA A 255 4.46 23.41 16.83
CA ALA A 255 4.98 24.64 16.23
C ALA A 255 5.99 24.34 15.10
N LEU A 256 6.87 23.35 15.29
CA LEU A 256 7.81 22.89 14.26
C LEU A 256 7.07 22.25 13.08
N ARG A 257 6.05 21.42 13.33
CA ARG A 257 5.22 20.79 12.29
C ARG A 257 4.50 21.84 11.45
N ALA A 258 3.86 22.80 12.10
CA ALA A 258 3.15 23.89 11.44
C ALA A 258 4.11 24.78 10.62
N ARG A 259 5.34 25.00 11.08
CA ARG A 259 6.36 25.70 10.29
C ARG A 259 6.81 24.88 9.08
N PHE A 260 7.01 23.57 9.27
CA PHE A 260 7.39 22.66 8.19
C PHE A 260 6.34 22.62 7.07
N GLU A 261 5.05 22.61 7.42
CA GLU A 261 3.93 22.60 6.47
C GLU A 261 3.88 23.82 5.53
N ARG A 262 4.45 24.95 5.93
CA ARG A 262 4.53 26.17 5.11
C ARG A 262 5.87 26.35 4.39
N GLU A 263 6.86 25.54 4.72
CA GLU A 263 8.21 25.65 4.18
C GLU A 263 8.35 24.82 2.91
N THR A 264 8.90 25.41 1.85
CA THR A 264 9.13 24.75 0.55
C THR A 264 10.61 24.67 0.19
N SER A 265 11.50 25.22 1.01
CA SER A 265 12.94 25.01 0.88
C SER A 265 13.32 23.67 1.51
N GLY A 266 13.79 22.72 0.69
CA GLY A 266 14.25 21.42 1.17
C GLY A 266 15.32 21.51 2.27
N LEU A 267 16.26 22.46 2.17
CA LEU A 267 17.29 22.65 3.19
C LEU A 267 16.70 23.16 4.51
N ALA A 268 15.76 24.10 4.47
CA ALA A 268 15.06 24.56 5.67
C ALA A 268 14.18 23.47 6.29
N GLN A 269 13.52 22.65 5.45
CA GLN A 269 12.80 21.46 5.91
C GLN A 269 13.74 20.46 6.61
N ARG A 270 14.96 20.24 6.10
CA ARG A 270 15.98 19.38 6.75
C ARG A 270 16.31 19.89 8.16
N GLU A 271 16.53 21.19 8.32
CA GLU A 271 16.78 21.81 9.64
C GLU A 271 15.60 21.65 10.60
N LEU A 272 14.36 21.80 10.12
CA LEU A 272 13.16 21.59 10.94
C LEU A 272 13.04 20.14 11.40
N LEU A 273 13.35 19.18 10.53
CA LEU A 273 13.39 17.75 10.88
C LEU A 273 14.47 17.45 11.92
N ASP A 274 15.65 18.08 11.82
CA ASP A 274 16.71 17.97 12.82
C ASP A 274 16.27 18.52 14.18
N ARG A 275 15.59 19.66 14.20
CA ARG A 275 15.02 20.24 15.43
C ARG A 275 13.97 19.34 16.05
N MET A 276 13.05 18.78 15.25
CA MET A 276 12.07 17.80 15.75
C MET A 276 12.76 16.59 16.38
N ARG A 277 13.80 16.04 15.73
CA ARG A 277 14.59 14.94 16.29
C ARG A 277 15.24 15.31 17.61
N ALA A 278 15.76 16.52 17.75
CA ALA A 278 16.37 17.01 18.98
C ALA A 278 15.35 17.09 20.13
N VAL A 279 14.16 17.63 19.87
CA VAL A 279 13.06 17.69 20.85
C VAL A 279 12.64 16.28 21.29
N LEU A 280 12.47 15.37 20.33
CA LEU A 280 12.13 13.96 20.62
C LEU A 280 13.20 13.27 21.46
N THR A 281 14.48 13.47 21.12
CA THR A 281 15.59 12.87 21.86
C THR A 281 15.67 13.43 23.29
N ALA A 282 15.48 14.75 23.46
CA ALA A 282 15.45 15.38 24.77
C ALA A 282 14.28 14.89 25.63
N ALA A 283 13.16 14.52 25.01
CA ALA A 283 12.01 13.90 25.67
C ALA A 283 12.19 12.39 25.93
N GLY A 284 13.32 11.78 25.56
CA GLY A 284 13.59 10.35 25.77
C GLY A 284 12.97 9.43 24.73
N VAL A 285 12.54 9.95 23.58
CA VAL A 285 11.97 9.16 22.49
C VAL A 285 13.07 8.60 21.58
N GLU A 286 13.03 7.31 21.29
CA GLU A 286 13.96 6.68 20.35
C GLU A 286 13.68 7.12 18.90
N THR A 287 14.66 7.77 18.27
CA THR A 287 14.54 8.32 16.91
C THR A 287 15.20 7.45 15.83
N ALA A 288 15.98 6.44 16.19
CA ALA A 288 16.61 5.52 15.25
C ALA A 288 15.61 4.45 14.81
N ARG A 289 15.21 4.43 13.52
CA ARG A 289 14.22 3.44 13.03
C ARG A 289 14.66 2.66 11.80
N ARG A 290 14.53 1.33 11.91
CA ARG A 290 14.36 0.32 10.82
C ARG A 290 15.13 0.65 9.52
N LYS A 291 16.46 0.63 9.58
CA LYS A 291 17.33 0.78 8.39
C LYS A 291 16.99 -0.32 7.37
N GLY A 292 16.78 0.07 6.10
CA GLY A 292 16.56 -0.87 4.99
C GLY A 292 15.11 -1.34 4.78
N THR A 293 14.16 -1.00 5.64
CA THR A 293 12.73 -1.36 5.45
C THR A 293 11.99 -0.29 4.64
N MET A 294 11.12 -0.70 3.70
CA MET A 294 10.21 0.18 2.94
C MET A 294 9.03 0.65 3.82
N TYR A 295 8.50 1.85 3.57
CA TYR A 295 7.38 2.46 4.32
C TYR A 295 7.57 2.53 5.84
N ALA A 296 8.81 2.63 6.31
CA ALA A 296 9.12 2.59 7.75
C ALA A 296 8.86 3.91 8.50
N GLY A 297 8.34 4.95 7.83
CA GLY A 297 8.07 6.26 8.43
C GLY A 297 9.28 6.82 9.19
N ARG A 298 10.40 7.03 8.48
CA ARG A 298 11.71 7.35 9.12
C ARG A 298 11.81 8.78 9.62
N LEU A 299 11.02 9.68 9.05
CA LEU A 299 10.96 11.07 9.45
C LEU A 299 9.98 11.23 10.63
N PRO A 300 10.11 12.27 11.48
CA PRO A 300 9.12 12.55 12.52
C PRO A 300 7.73 12.89 11.96
N VAL A 301 7.67 13.41 10.75
CA VAL A 301 6.45 13.81 10.05
C VAL A 301 6.42 13.21 8.65
N TYR A 302 5.22 13.05 8.10
CA TYR A 302 5.00 12.79 6.68
C TYR A 302 4.15 13.90 6.07
N GLU A 303 4.27 14.06 4.76
CA GLU A 303 3.46 14.98 3.97
C GLU A 303 2.66 14.23 2.89
N ASP A 304 1.40 14.64 2.73
CA ASP A 304 0.56 14.32 1.58
C ASP A 304 0.01 15.60 0.96
N CYS A 305 -0.16 15.60 -0.36
CA CYS A 305 -0.56 16.78 -1.12
C CYS A 305 -1.74 16.48 -2.05
N GLU A 306 -2.64 17.45 -2.14
CA GLU A 306 -3.76 17.46 -3.08
C GLU A 306 -3.45 18.42 -4.23
N ARG A 307 -3.62 17.94 -5.46
CA ARG A 307 -3.59 18.79 -6.65
C ARG A 307 -4.74 19.77 -6.66
N ASN A 308 -4.51 20.90 -7.32
CA ASN A 308 -5.51 21.95 -7.49
C ASN A 308 -6.53 21.68 -8.61
N VAL A 309 -6.98 20.44 -8.71
CA VAL A 309 -7.95 20.02 -9.72
C VAL A 309 -8.93 18.99 -9.15
N ARG A 310 -10.16 19.01 -9.66
CA ARG A 310 -11.06 17.85 -9.63
C ARG A 310 -11.15 17.26 -11.03
N PHE A 311 -11.29 15.94 -11.11
CA PHE A 311 -11.57 15.30 -12.39
C PHE A 311 -13.01 14.78 -12.44
N ARG A 312 -13.61 14.78 -13.63
CA ARG A 312 -14.88 14.10 -13.90
C ARG A 312 -14.69 13.20 -15.10
N VAL A 313 -15.05 11.93 -14.98
CA VAL A 313 -15.00 10.97 -16.09
C VAL A 313 -16.41 10.78 -16.62
N GLY A 314 -16.64 11.04 -17.91
CA GLY A 314 -17.95 10.93 -18.54
C GLY A 314 -17.97 10.16 -19.85
N GLY A 315 -19.11 10.25 -20.54
CA GLY A 315 -19.35 9.67 -21.86
C GLY A 315 -18.98 8.19 -21.98
N ARG A 316 -18.27 7.84 -23.07
CA ARG A 316 -17.87 6.45 -23.35
C ARG A 316 -16.91 5.88 -22.31
N LEU A 317 -15.97 6.69 -21.82
CA LEU A 317 -14.97 6.20 -20.86
C LEU A 317 -15.65 5.79 -19.55
N ALA A 318 -16.58 6.60 -19.06
CA ALA A 318 -17.33 6.29 -17.86
C ALA A 318 -18.21 5.03 -18.03
N ARG A 319 -18.78 4.78 -19.24
CA ARG A 319 -19.46 3.51 -19.55
C ARG A 319 -18.52 2.32 -19.52
N VAL A 320 -17.32 2.43 -20.08
CA VAL A 320 -16.31 1.35 -20.00
C VAL A 320 -15.99 1.02 -18.54
N LEU A 321 -15.80 2.05 -17.70
CA LEU A 321 -15.52 1.85 -16.27
C LEU A 321 -16.72 1.21 -15.55
N ARG A 322 -17.95 1.68 -15.78
CA ARG A 322 -19.15 1.18 -15.09
C ARG A 322 -19.62 -0.19 -15.57
N ASP A 323 -19.53 -0.47 -16.87
CA ASP A 323 -20.28 -1.55 -17.52
C ASP A 323 -19.34 -2.63 -18.10
N ASP A 324 -18.20 -2.25 -18.67
CA ASP A 324 -17.27 -3.20 -19.32
C ASP A 324 -16.18 -3.72 -18.38
N LEU A 325 -15.80 -3.00 -17.32
CA LEU A 325 -14.82 -3.49 -16.37
C LEU A 325 -15.35 -4.58 -15.38
N PRO A 326 -16.59 -4.52 -14.86
CA PRO A 326 -17.08 -5.46 -13.84
C PRO A 326 -17.01 -6.96 -14.19
N PRO A 327 -17.21 -7.42 -15.44
CA PRO A 327 -17.03 -8.83 -15.80
C PRO A 327 -15.65 -9.39 -15.41
N LEU A 328 -14.57 -8.62 -15.65
CA LEU A 328 -13.22 -9.02 -15.24
C LEU A 328 -13.10 -9.11 -13.71
N LEU A 329 -13.71 -8.15 -13.00
CA LEU A 329 -13.68 -8.08 -11.53
C LEU A 329 -14.48 -9.20 -10.86
N ARG A 330 -15.50 -9.76 -11.53
CA ARG A 330 -16.25 -10.92 -11.02
C ARG A 330 -15.38 -12.19 -10.95
N LEU A 331 -14.40 -12.34 -11.83
CA LEU A 331 -13.44 -13.45 -11.71
C LEU A 331 -12.55 -13.29 -10.46
N TYR A 332 -12.13 -12.06 -10.13
CA TYR A 332 -11.43 -11.79 -8.86
C TYR A 332 -12.28 -12.11 -7.63
N ARG A 333 -13.59 -11.82 -7.68
CA ARG A 333 -14.53 -12.19 -6.61
C ARG A 333 -14.57 -13.69 -6.41
N LEU A 334 -14.71 -14.48 -7.48
CA LEU A 334 -14.69 -15.94 -7.37
C LEU A 334 -13.38 -16.44 -6.75
N VAL A 335 -12.23 -15.90 -7.19
CA VAL A 335 -10.93 -16.25 -6.60
C VAL A 335 -10.88 -15.89 -5.10
N ALA A 336 -11.47 -14.77 -4.68
CA ALA A 336 -11.59 -14.39 -3.28
C ALA A 336 -12.49 -15.35 -2.47
N GLU A 337 -13.60 -15.83 -3.05
CA GLU A 337 -14.46 -16.86 -2.45
C GLU A 337 -13.69 -18.17 -2.24
N CYS A 338 -12.91 -18.62 -3.23
CA CYS A 338 -12.05 -19.80 -3.11
C CYS A 338 -10.93 -19.60 -2.07
N ALA A 339 -10.30 -18.42 -2.04
CA ALA A 339 -9.28 -18.08 -1.05
C ALA A 339 -9.85 -18.06 0.37
N ALA A 340 -11.04 -17.49 0.56
CA ALA A 340 -11.75 -17.47 1.82
C ALA A 340 -12.10 -18.90 2.30
N SER A 341 -12.52 -19.77 1.38
CA SER A 341 -12.74 -21.20 1.67
C SER A 341 -11.46 -21.90 2.17
N GLY A 342 -10.33 -21.68 1.49
CA GLY A 342 -9.03 -22.23 1.91
C GLY A 342 -8.57 -21.73 3.29
N LEU A 343 -8.76 -20.43 3.57
CA LEU A 343 -8.45 -19.84 4.88
C LEU A 343 -9.36 -20.39 5.98
N HIS A 344 -10.66 -20.48 5.70
CA HIS A 344 -11.64 -21.03 6.62
C HIS A 344 -11.33 -22.48 6.99
N ALA A 345 -10.93 -23.32 6.03
CA ALA A 345 -10.53 -24.71 6.32
C ALA A 345 -9.39 -24.77 7.35
N HIS A 346 -8.38 -23.90 7.23
CA HIS A 346 -7.31 -23.78 8.23
C HIS A 346 -7.86 -23.30 9.58
N TYR A 347 -8.69 -22.26 9.59
CA TYR A 347 -9.31 -21.73 10.79
C TYR A 347 -10.19 -22.76 11.51
N ALA A 348 -10.89 -23.62 10.77
CA ALA A 348 -11.71 -24.70 11.29
C ALA A 348 -10.87 -25.83 11.91
N ALA A 349 -9.72 -26.16 11.32
CA ALA A 349 -8.79 -27.12 11.88
C ALA A 349 -8.24 -26.62 13.22
N VAL A 350 -7.78 -25.36 13.29
CA VAL A 350 -7.32 -24.75 14.55
C VAL A 350 -8.45 -24.72 15.59
N ALA A 351 -9.68 -24.40 15.18
CA ALA A 351 -10.82 -24.38 16.09
C ALA A 351 -11.08 -25.77 16.68
N ALA A 352 -11.06 -26.82 15.85
CA ALA A 352 -11.25 -28.20 16.29
C ALA A 352 -10.18 -28.65 17.30
N GLU A 353 -8.91 -28.29 17.06
CA GLU A 353 -7.81 -28.56 17.99
C GLU A 353 -8.01 -27.85 19.33
N ARG A 354 -8.46 -26.58 19.31
CA ARG A 354 -8.77 -25.82 20.53
C ARG A 354 -9.93 -26.43 21.30
N GLU A 355 -10.99 -26.84 20.61
CA GLU A 355 -12.15 -27.46 21.25
C GLU A 355 -11.77 -28.78 21.94
N ALA A 356 -10.94 -29.60 21.29
CA ALA A 356 -10.42 -30.83 21.87
C ALA A 356 -9.51 -30.55 23.09
N ALA A 357 -8.64 -29.55 23.01
CA ALA A 357 -7.72 -29.19 24.09
C ALA A 357 -8.43 -28.56 25.31
N GLU A 358 -9.49 -27.78 25.09
CA GLU A 358 -10.24 -27.10 26.15
C GLU A 358 -11.42 -27.93 26.67
N GLY A 359 -11.79 -29.02 25.98
CA GLY A 359 -12.93 -29.87 26.34
C GLY A 359 -14.28 -29.16 26.20
N THR A 360 -14.36 -28.11 25.37
CA THR A 360 -15.55 -27.29 25.18
C THR A 360 -15.64 -26.76 23.76
N SER A 361 -16.85 -26.65 23.22
CA SER A 361 -17.12 -26.02 21.92
C SER A 361 -17.14 -24.48 21.99
N ASP A 362 -16.87 -23.90 23.16
CA ASP A 362 -16.90 -22.46 23.43
C ASP A 362 -15.51 -21.93 23.79
N THR A 363 -14.60 -21.98 22.82
CA THR A 363 -13.17 -21.78 23.04
C THR A 363 -12.79 -20.30 23.18
N ASP A 364 -11.71 -20.04 23.91
CA ASP A 364 -11.21 -18.69 24.16
C ASP A 364 -10.61 -18.04 22.90
N PHE A 365 -11.08 -16.84 22.50
CA PHE A 365 -10.58 -16.18 21.28
C PHE A 365 -9.10 -15.80 21.36
N PRO A 366 -8.55 -15.25 22.47
CA PRO A 366 -7.11 -15.03 22.59
C PRO A 366 -6.28 -16.29 22.39
N ALA A 367 -6.67 -17.41 23.00
CA ALA A 367 -5.98 -18.70 22.82
C ALA A 367 -6.07 -19.20 21.38
N TYR A 368 -7.24 -19.09 20.75
CA TYR A 368 -7.44 -19.39 19.35
C TYR A 368 -6.57 -18.52 18.42
N LEU A 369 -6.61 -17.20 18.61
CA LEU A 369 -5.83 -16.24 17.82
C LEU A 369 -4.33 -16.51 17.98
N GLN A 370 -3.87 -16.81 19.20
CA GLN A 370 -2.49 -17.21 19.44
C GLN A 370 -2.12 -18.48 18.66
N ALA A 371 -3.00 -19.48 18.61
CA ALA A 371 -2.76 -20.71 17.84
C ALA A 371 -2.71 -20.43 16.33
N VAL A 372 -3.64 -19.63 15.79
CA VAL A 372 -3.64 -19.21 14.38
C VAL A 372 -2.37 -18.42 14.03
N ARG A 373 -1.83 -17.64 14.98
CA ARG A 373 -0.64 -16.80 14.78
C ARG A 373 0.66 -17.46 15.23
N ALA A 374 0.62 -18.67 15.79
CA ALA A 374 1.77 -19.33 16.41
C ALA A 374 2.94 -19.44 15.41
N SER A 375 4.11 -18.90 15.78
CA SER A 375 5.38 -19.00 15.03
C SER A 375 5.25 -18.83 13.51
N GLY A 376 4.45 -17.87 13.04
CA GLY A 376 4.29 -17.60 11.60
C GLY A 376 3.51 -18.67 10.83
N ALA A 377 2.75 -19.55 11.51
CA ALA A 377 1.98 -20.64 10.90
C ALA A 377 1.07 -20.19 9.75
N ILE A 378 0.52 -18.97 9.84
CA ILE A 378 -0.37 -18.43 8.81
C ILE A 378 0.36 -18.11 7.49
N GLU A 379 1.64 -17.77 7.53
CA GLU A 379 2.38 -17.33 6.33
C GLU A 379 2.54 -18.48 5.29
N PRO A 380 2.98 -19.69 5.67
CA PRO A 380 2.94 -20.86 4.79
C PRO A 380 1.54 -21.22 4.31
N VAL A 381 0.50 -21.06 5.14
CA VAL A 381 -0.89 -21.33 4.73
C VAL A 381 -1.30 -20.39 3.60
N ARG A 382 -1.06 -19.08 3.76
CA ARG A 382 -1.35 -18.08 2.71
C ARG A 382 -0.58 -18.38 1.43
N GLY A 383 0.69 -18.76 1.54
CA GLY A 383 1.51 -19.18 0.41
C GLY A 383 0.94 -20.38 -0.34
N ARG A 384 0.56 -21.45 0.36
CA ARG A 384 -0.03 -22.65 -0.25
C ARG A 384 -1.37 -22.39 -0.94
N ILE A 385 -2.25 -21.60 -0.31
CA ILE A 385 -3.54 -21.23 -0.90
C ILE A 385 -3.30 -20.44 -2.19
N ALA A 386 -2.42 -19.42 -2.13
CA ALA A 386 -2.10 -18.61 -3.30
C ALA A 386 -1.50 -19.44 -4.44
N GLU A 387 -0.57 -20.34 -4.15
CA GLU A 387 0.07 -21.18 -5.16
C GLU A 387 -0.91 -22.17 -5.81
N THR A 388 -1.82 -22.74 -5.01
CA THR A 388 -2.90 -23.61 -5.51
C THR A 388 -3.79 -22.85 -6.48
N LEU A 389 -4.23 -21.64 -6.11
CA LEU A 389 -5.07 -20.81 -6.96
C LEU A 389 -4.34 -20.39 -8.24
N ARG A 390 -3.07 -19.99 -8.16
CA ARG A 390 -2.23 -19.66 -9.34
C ARG A 390 -2.12 -20.86 -10.29
N THR A 391 -1.85 -22.04 -9.77
CA THR A 391 -1.74 -23.27 -10.56
C THR A 391 -3.05 -23.57 -11.30
N LEU A 392 -4.18 -23.49 -10.61
CA LEU A 392 -5.50 -23.73 -11.21
C LEU A 392 -5.87 -22.68 -12.26
N LEU A 393 -5.61 -21.40 -11.97
CA LEU A 393 -5.84 -20.31 -12.93
C LEU A 393 -4.96 -20.49 -14.17
N ASN A 394 -3.68 -20.83 -14.01
CA ASN A 394 -2.77 -21.07 -15.11
C ASN A 394 -3.22 -22.24 -15.99
N ALA A 395 -3.67 -23.34 -15.39
CA ALA A 395 -4.21 -24.48 -16.13
C ALA A 395 -5.47 -24.10 -16.92
N ALA A 396 -6.42 -23.42 -16.28
CA ALA A 396 -7.66 -23.00 -16.92
C ALA A 396 -7.42 -22.02 -18.08
N TRP A 397 -6.52 -21.04 -17.89
CA TRP A 397 -6.15 -20.11 -18.96
C TRP A 397 -5.39 -20.78 -20.10
N ALA A 398 -4.58 -21.80 -19.82
CA ALA A 398 -3.90 -22.57 -20.87
C ALA A 398 -4.90 -23.37 -21.73
N GLU A 399 -5.93 -23.95 -21.12
CA GLU A 399 -7.01 -24.65 -21.83
C GLU A 399 -7.82 -23.69 -22.73
N VAL A 400 -8.16 -22.50 -22.23
CA VAL A 400 -8.78 -21.43 -23.02
C VAL A 400 -7.87 -21.03 -24.18
N ALA A 401 -6.60 -20.73 -23.93
CA ALA A 401 -5.67 -20.29 -24.95
C ALA A 401 -5.45 -21.33 -26.06
N ALA A 402 -5.52 -22.63 -25.74
CA ALA A 402 -5.38 -23.72 -26.71
C ALA A 402 -6.55 -23.81 -27.71
N THR A 403 -7.71 -23.24 -27.37
CA THR A 403 -8.93 -23.29 -28.21
C THR A 403 -9.36 -21.91 -28.73
N ALA A 404 -8.71 -20.84 -28.27
CA ALA A 404 -9.04 -19.46 -28.63
C ALA A 404 -8.76 -19.18 -30.11
N GLN A 405 -9.77 -18.66 -30.81
CA GLN A 405 -9.61 -18.14 -32.17
C GLN A 405 -8.80 -16.83 -32.22
N SER A 406 -8.79 -16.09 -31.11
CA SER A 406 -8.09 -14.81 -30.96
C SER A 406 -7.36 -14.79 -29.61
N PRO A 407 -6.13 -15.32 -29.53
CA PRO A 407 -5.42 -15.54 -28.26
C PRO A 407 -5.05 -14.26 -27.50
N ASP A 408 -5.08 -13.11 -28.17
CA ASP A 408 -4.84 -11.77 -27.58
C ASP A 408 -6.13 -11.09 -27.09
N HIS A 409 -7.28 -11.76 -27.22
CA HIS A 409 -8.59 -11.26 -26.82
C HIS A 409 -9.25 -12.22 -25.83
N ILE A 410 -9.72 -11.67 -24.71
CA ILE A 410 -10.52 -12.39 -23.73
C ILE A 410 -12.00 -12.19 -24.13
N ALA A 411 -12.71 -13.28 -24.38
CA ALA A 411 -14.15 -13.30 -24.58
C ALA A 411 -14.91 -13.53 -23.24
N ASP A 412 -16.21 -13.31 -23.25
CA ASP A 412 -17.07 -13.62 -22.09
C ASP A 412 -17.08 -15.12 -21.76
N ASP A 413 -17.07 -15.97 -22.80
CA ASP A 413 -17.04 -17.43 -22.66
C ASP A 413 -15.71 -17.91 -22.05
N ASP A 414 -14.60 -17.21 -22.31
CA ASP A 414 -13.30 -17.52 -21.71
C ASP A 414 -13.33 -17.29 -20.19
N LEU A 415 -13.89 -16.16 -19.75
CA LEU A 415 -14.07 -15.85 -18.34
C LEU A 415 -15.00 -16.88 -17.66
N ALA A 416 -16.07 -17.27 -18.35
CA ALA A 416 -17.00 -18.27 -17.85
C ALA A 416 -16.34 -19.66 -17.72
N ALA A 417 -15.53 -20.06 -18.71
CA ALA A 417 -14.80 -21.33 -18.69
C ALA A 417 -13.80 -21.38 -17.53
N VAL A 418 -12.99 -20.32 -17.36
CA VAL A 418 -12.03 -20.21 -16.24
C VAL A 418 -12.74 -20.21 -14.90
N ALA A 419 -13.86 -19.47 -14.79
CA ALA A 419 -14.66 -19.45 -13.58
C ALA A 419 -15.23 -20.84 -13.24
N ALA A 420 -15.79 -21.55 -14.22
CA ALA A 420 -16.33 -22.89 -14.03
C ALA A 420 -15.25 -23.90 -13.62
N ALA A 421 -14.08 -23.86 -14.27
CA ALA A 421 -12.94 -24.71 -13.95
C ALA A 421 -12.46 -24.50 -12.50
N LEU A 422 -12.42 -23.25 -12.04
CA LEU A 422 -12.06 -22.91 -10.67
C LEU A 422 -13.14 -23.34 -9.67
N ALA A 423 -14.40 -22.98 -9.92
CA ALA A 423 -15.53 -23.30 -9.03
C ALA A 423 -15.68 -24.81 -8.81
N ALA A 424 -15.44 -25.63 -9.83
CA ALA A 424 -15.47 -27.09 -9.75
C ALA A 424 -14.46 -27.65 -8.72
N ARG A 425 -13.38 -26.93 -8.40
CA ARG A 425 -12.39 -27.33 -7.39
C ARG A 425 -12.73 -26.85 -5.98
N PHE A 426 -13.69 -25.94 -5.84
CA PHE A 426 -14.08 -25.33 -4.56
C PHE A 426 -15.61 -25.32 -4.43
N PRO A 427 -16.30 -26.47 -4.36
CA PRO A 427 -17.76 -26.54 -4.41
C PRO A 427 -18.48 -25.70 -3.33
N ASP A 428 -17.82 -25.45 -2.19
CA ASP A 428 -18.36 -24.64 -1.09
C ASP A 428 -18.00 -23.14 -1.15
N HIS A 429 -17.34 -22.66 -2.22
CA HIS A 429 -16.86 -21.27 -2.33
C HIS A 429 -17.99 -20.25 -2.09
N GLY A 430 -19.20 -20.53 -2.60
CA GLY A 430 -20.35 -19.63 -2.51
C GLY A 430 -20.80 -19.33 -1.07
N ARG A 431 -20.45 -20.19 -0.11
CA ARG A 431 -20.72 -19.96 1.32
C ARG A 431 -19.98 -18.73 1.87
N PHE A 432 -18.90 -18.32 1.18
CA PHE A 432 -18.04 -17.19 1.57
C PHE A 432 -18.36 -15.91 0.81
N ALA A 433 -19.39 -15.88 -0.06
CA ALA A 433 -19.80 -14.69 -0.79
C ALA A 433 -20.12 -13.49 0.13
N GLY A 434 -20.55 -13.77 1.37
CA GLY A 434 -20.85 -12.76 2.38
C GLY A 434 -19.66 -12.28 3.21
N VAL A 435 -18.46 -12.88 3.08
CA VAL A 435 -17.25 -12.52 3.86
C VAL A 435 -16.73 -11.13 3.51
N LEU A 436 -16.16 -10.42 4.48
CA LEU A 436 -15.78 -9.03 4.33
C LEU A 436 -14.68 -8.92 3.28
N GLY A 437 -14.94 -8.10 2.26
CA GLY A 437 -14.01 -7.83 1.17
C GLY A 437 -14.14 -8.74 -0.05
N VAL A 438 -14.80 -9.90 0.03
CA VAL A 438 -14.94 -10.81 -1.12
C VAL A 438 -15.59 -10.14 -2.33
N GLY A 439 -16.60 -9.31 -2.12
CA GLY A 439 -17.25 -8.53 -3.18
C GLY A 439 -16.56 -7.19 -3.52
N VAL A 440 -15.46 -6.83 -2.87
CA VAL A 440 -14.84 -5.50 -2.98
C VAL A 440 -13.57 -5.57 -3.83
N MET A 441 -13.58 -4.89 -4.99
CA MET A 441 -12.48 -4.90 -5.95
C MET A 441 -11.99 -3.49 -6.22
N SER A 442 -10.70 -3.23 -6.01
CA SER A 442 -10.13 -1.91 -6.26
C SER A 442 -9.05 -1.94 -7.33
N PRO A 443 -9.42 -1.82 -8.61
CA PRO A 443 -8.45 -1.71 -9.70
C PRO A 443 -7.78 -0.33 -9.73
N ASP A 444 -6.48 -0.34 -10.02
CA ASP A 444 -5.76 0.82 -10.53
C ASP A 444 -6.05 0.92 -12.03
N VAL A 445 -6.50 2.07 -12.50
CA VAL A 445 -6.90 2.27 -13.89
C VAL A 445 -6.07 3.38 -14.51
N LEU A 446 -5.32 3.07 -15.55
CA LEU A 446 -4.67 4.08 -16.38
C LEU A 446 -5.56 4.40 -17.58
N VAL A 447 -5.64 5.68 -17.93
CA VAL A 447 -6.37 6.13 -19.12
C VAL A 447 -5.35 6.49 -20.20
N ALA A 448 -5.61 6.03 -21.43
CA ALA A 448 -4.79 6.26 -22.61
C ALA A 448 -5.63 6.95 -23.70
N GLY A 449 -5.82 8.26 -23.60
CA GLY A 449 -6.79 8.97 -24.44
C GLY A 449 -8.22 8.51 -24.16
N ARG A 450 -8.76 7.62 -25.02
CA ARG A 450 -10.11 7.04 -24.86
C ARG A 450 -10.10 5.59 -24.37
N ASP A 451 -8.92 4.98 -24.25
CA ASP A 451 -8.76 3.57 -23.90
C ASP A 451 -8.45 3.42 -22.41
N VAL A 452 -8.80 2.26 -21.86
CA VAL A 452 -8.56 1.88 -20.46
C VAL A 452 -7.48 0.82 -20.41
N VAL A 453 -6.47 1.04 -19.56
CA VAL A 453 -5.44 0.05 -19.24
C VAL A 453 -5.59 -0.34 -17.79
N LEU A 454 -5.86 -1.62 -17.55
CA LEU A 454 -5.93 -2.16 -16.21
C LEU A 454 -4.51 -2.23 -15.62
N GLY A 455 -4.33 -1.53 -14.51
CA GLY A 455 -3.13 -1.57 -13.68
C GLY A 455 -3.16 -2.79 -12.75
N GLU A 456 -2.68 -2.60 -11.53
CA GLU A 456 -2.80 -3.61 -10.48
C GLU A 456 -4.23 -3.61 -9.92
N VAL A 457 -4.83 -4.78 -9.76
CA VAL A 457 -6.09 -4.92 -9.02
C VAL A 457 -5.76 -5.25 -7.57
N HIS A 458 -6.34 -4.51 -6.62
CA HIS A 458 -6.26 -4.73 -5.18
C HIS A 458 -7.59 -5.37 -4.70
N PRO A 459 -7.72 -6.70 -4.71
CA PRO A 459 -8.96 -7.38 -4.31
C PRO A 459 -9.10 -7.35 -2.79
N CYS A 460 -10.33 -7.36 -2.28
CA CYS A 460 -10.63 -7.32 -0.84
C CYS A 460 -10.14 -6.06 -0.12
N VAL A 461 -10.01 -4.96 -0.87
CA VAL A 461 -9.54 -3.65 -0.37
C VAL A 461 -10.49 -2.57 -0.85
N ALA A 462 -10.87 -1.64 0.03
CA ALA A 462 -11.65 -0.44 -0.31
C ALA A 462 -10.72 0.75 -0.62
N ALA A 463 -10.07 0.75 -1.80
CA ALA A 463 -9.05 1.75 -2.13
C ALA A 463 -9.58 3.18 -2.27
N ALA A 464 -10.84 3.34 -2.65
CA ALA A 464 -11.48 4.64 -2.81
C ALA A 464 -11.62 5.42 -1.50
N VAL A 465 -11.58 4.75 -0.34
CA VAL A 465 -11.71 5.38 0.99
C VAL A 465 -10.49 5.06 1.87
N GLN A 466 -9.31 5.04 1.27
CA GLN A 466 -8.07 4.82 2.02
C GLN A 466 -7.72 6.01 2.93
N PRO A 467 -7.09 5.75 4.09
CA PRO A 467 -6.69 6.80 5.04
C PRO A 467 -5.77 7.88 4.46
N VAL A 468 -4.98 7.55 3.43
CA VAL A 468 -4.08 8.51 2.77
C VAL A 468 -4.85 9.58 1.96
N ALA A 469 -5.96 9.22 1.34
CA ALA A 469 -6.68 10.11 0.43
C ALA A 469 -7.87 10.80 1.10
N LEU A 470 -8.56 10.10 2.01
CA LEU A 470 -9.77 10.59 2.70
C LEU A 470 -9.66 12.00 3.30
N PRO A 471 -8.54 12.42 3.92
CA PRO A 471 -8.39 13.77 4.46
C PRO A 471 -8.56 14.92 3.44
N PHE A 472 -8.46 14.62 2.14
CA PHE A 472 -8.59 15.59 1.06
C PHE A 472 -9.94 15.49 0.32
N LEU A 473 -10.82 14.58 0.76
CA LEU A 473 -12.19 14.54 0.26
C LEU A 473 -13.04 15.51 1.07
N ASP A 474 -13.62 16.50 0.41
CA ASP A 474 -14.43 17.50 1.11
C ASP A 474 -15.73 16.87 1.68
N GLU A 475 -16.20 15.78 1.08
CA GLU A 475 -17.36 14.98 1.51
C GLU A 475 -16.95 13.65 2.18
N ALA A 476 -15.87 13.65 2.97
CA ALA A 476 -15.32 12.44 3.57
C ALA A 476 -16.33 11.65 4.41
N ASP A 477 -17.17 12.34 5.20
CA ASP A 477 -18.19 11.69 6.05
C ASP A 477 -19.25 10.97 5.21
N ALA A 478 -19.76 11.62 4.16
CA ALA A 478 -20.75 11.01 3.25
C ALA A 478 -20.17 9.79 2.51
N ALA A 479 -18.89 9.85 2.14
CA ALA A 479 -18.19 8.69 1.61
C ALA A 479 -18.07 7.57 2.67
N LEU A 480 -17.64 7.87 3.89
CA LEU A 480 -17.53 6.86 4.94
C LEU A 480 -18.88 6.22 5.29
N GLU A 481 -19.97 6.98 5.30
CA GLU A 481 -21.32 6.45 5.49
C GLU A 481 -21.76 5.53 4.35
N LEU A 482 -21.49 5.89 3.08
CA LEU A 482 -21.81 5.02 1.96
C LEU A 482 -20.97 3.75 2.01
N ALA A 483 -19.67 3.87 2.30
CA ALA A 483 -18.75 2.76 2.51
C ALA A 483 -19.26 1.78 3.58
N ASP A 484 -19.72 2.31 4.71
CA ASP A 484 -20.35 1.55 5.78
C ASP A 484 -21.57 0.78 5.25
N ARG A 485 -22.48 1.44 4.51
CA ARG A 485 -23.67 0.76 3.95
C ARG A 485 -23.36 -0.31 2.91
N VAL A 486 -22.39 -0.07 2.02
CA VAL A 486 -22.19 -0.91 0.82
C VAL A 486 -21.16 -2.01 1.00
N PHE A 487 -20.22 -1.92 1.94
CA PHE A 487 -19.26 -2.99 2.17
C PHE A 487 -18.85 -3.26 3.64
N CYS A 488 -18.97 -2.30 4.57
CA CYS A 488 -18.50 -2.47 5.96
C CYS A 488 -19.60 -2.66 7.03
N GLY A 489 -20.87 -2.72 6.64
CA GLY A 489 -22.01 -2.57 7.55
C GLY A 489 -22.07 -3.63 8.65
N GLY A 490 -21.96 -3.19 9.90
CA GLY A 490 -22.08 -4.01 11.11
C GLY A 490 -20.95 -5.03 11.32
N ARG A 491 -19.84 -4.90 10.60
CA ARG A 491 -18.77 -5.91 10.58
C ARG A 491 -17.85 -5.81 11.79
N VAL A 492 -17.22 -6.93 12.12
CA VAL A 492 -16.22 -7.04 13.18
C VAL A 492 -14.88 -7.40 12.56
N VAL A 493 -13.84 -6.62 12.84
CA VAL A 493 -12.47 -6.86 12.34
C VAL A 493 -11.47 -6.84 13.47
N LEU A 494 -10.36 -7.55 13.33
CA LEU A 494 -9.23 -7.45 14.26
C LEU A 494 -8.50 -6.12 14.03
N ALA A 495 -8.24 -5.38 15.10
CA ALA A 495 -7.44 -4.16 15.02
C ALA A 495 -6.01 -4.46 14.52
N GLY A 496 -5.39 -3.50 13.82
CA GLY A 496 -3.97 -3.61 13.45
C GLY A 496 -3.05 -3.35 14.65
N THR A 497 -1.83 -3.90 14.64
CA THR A 497 -0.85 -3.53 15.67
C THR A 497 -0.35 -2.10 15.45
N ASP A 498 -0.13 -1.39 16.54
CA ASP A 498 0.32 0.00 16.49
C ASP A 498 1.72 0.13 15.88
N SER A 499 2.55 -0.91 16.01
CA SER A 499 3.91 -0.97 15.45
C SER A 499 3.95 -1.28 13.95
N ALA A 500 2.84 -1.76 13.38
CA ALA A 500 2.68 -2.05 11.96
C ALA A 500 1.92 -0.94 11.20
N TYR A 501 1.32 0.02 11.92
CA TYR A 501 0.57 1.09 11.28
C TYR A 501 1.44 1.94 10.34
N HIS A 502 0.90 2.20 9.17
CA HIS A 502 1.33 3.24 8.25
C HIS A 502 0.12 3.78 7.48
N ARG A 503 0.15 5.06 7.07
CA ARG A 503 -0.98 5.75 6.42
C ARG A 503 -1.47 5.11 5.10
N SER A 504 -0.62 4.33 4.44
CA SER A 504 -0.95 3.62 3.19
C SER A 504 -1.45 2.20 3.43
N GLN A 505 -1.74 1.81 4.67
CA GLN A 505 -2.23 0.48 5.01
C GLN A 505 -3.63 0.27 4.44
N PHE A 506 -3.89 -0.93 3.91
CA PHE A 506 -5.21 -1.33 3.40
C PHE A 506 -6.18 -1.72 4.53
N ALA A 507 -6.29 -0.87 5.53
CA ALA A 507 -7.24 -1.05 6.62
C ALA A 507 -8.66 -0.72 6.16
N TRP A 508 -9.65 -1.42 6.71
CA TRP A 508 -11.05 -1.07 6.49
C TRP A 508 -11.34 0.32 7.05
N PRO A 509 -12.16 1.13 6.34
CA PRO A 509 -12.53 2.46 6.80
C PRO A 509 -13.34 2.38 8.08
N VAL A 510 -13.08 3.28 9.01
CA VAL A 510 -13.84 3.39 10.25
C VAL A 510 -15.12 4.18 9.95
N GLY A 511 -16.14 3.48 9.48
CA GLY A 511 -17.48 4.02 9.29
C GLY A 511 -18.26 4.13 10.60
N THR A 512 -19.58 4.23 10.48
CA THR A 512 -20.50 4.36 11.62
C THR A 512 -20.75 3.05 12.37
N SER A 513 -20.56 1.88 11.76
CA SER A 513 -20.96 0.60 12.36
C SER A 513 -19.86 -0.45 12.51
N LEU A 514 -18.67 -0.23 11.92
CA LEU A 514 -17.50 -1.10 12.08
C LEU A 514 -17.13 -1.25 13.57
N THR A 515 -16.81 -2.46 13.99
CA THR A 515 -16.31 -2.79 15.33
C THR A 515 -14.93 -3.39 15.23
N GLU A 516 -14.02 -2.99 16.12
CA GLU A 516 -12.67 -3.54 16.19
C GLU A 516 -12.48 -4.42 17.43
N VAL A 517 -11.96 -5.62 17.21
CA VAL A 517 -11.46 -6.49 18.29
C VAL A 517 -10.01 -6.13 18.56
N VAL A 518 -9.72 -5.67 19.77
CA VAL A 518 -8.40 -5.22 20.20
C VAL A 518 -7.69 -6.30 20.97
N PHE A 519 -6.41 -6.49 20.69
CA PHE A 519 -5.54 -7.42 21.38
C PHE A 519 -4.27 -6.69 21.88
N PRO A 520 -3.43 -7.32 22.72
CA PRO A 520 -2.28 -6.63 23.29
C PRO A 520 -1.34 -6.05 22.24
N GLY A 521 -1.05 -4.75 22.31
CA GLY A 521 -0.21 -4.03 21.34
C GLY A 521 -0.94 -3.45 20.13
N ALA A 522 -2.27 -3.50 20.13
CA ALA A 522 -3.13 -2.79 19.19
C ALA A 522 -3.98 -1.75 19.93
N THR A 523 -4.22 -0.63 19.25
CA THR A 523 -5.16 0.39 19.67
C THR A 523 -6.30 0.49 18.65
N SER A 524 -7.55 0.52 19.15
CA SER A 524 -8.74 0.71 18.32
C SER A 524 -8.75 2.09 17.68
N ARG A 525 -9.15 2.15 16.42
CA ARG A 525 -9.52 3.37 15.70
C ARG A 525 -11.01 3.68 15.88
N CYS A 526 -11.79 2.73 16.36
CA CYS A 526 -13.20 2.90 16.67
C CYS A 526 -13.40 3.54 18.05
N PRO A 527 -14.53 4.23 18.29
CA PRO A 527 -14.88 4.73 19.62
C PRO A 527 -15.08 3.57 20.63
N PRO A 528 -15.09 3.86 21.95
CA PRO A 528 -15.11 2.84 23.00
C PRO A 528 -16.26 1.82 22.88
N GLU A 529 -17.47 2.27 22.53
CA GLU A 529 -18.66 1.43 22.37
C GLU A 529 -18.60 0.46 21.18
N ARG A 530 -17.66 0.69 20.25
CA ARG A 530 -17.37 -0.18 19.09
C ARG A 530 -16.01 -0.85 19.20
N THR A 531 -15.48 -0.93 20.41
CA THR A 531 -14.20 -1.58 20.71
C THR A 531 -14.45 -2.81 21.58
N VAL A 532 -13.97 -3.97 21.13
CA VAL A 532 -14.12 -5.24 21.82
C VAL A 532 -12.76 -5.75 22.29
N PRO A 533 -12.48 -5.87 23.61
CA PRO A 533 -11.27 -6.53 24.05
C PRO A 533 -11.32 -8.01 23.64
N ALA A 534 -10.24 -8.52 23.07
CA ALA A 534 -10.12 -9.90 22.61
C ALA A 534 -10.48 -10.92 23.71
N GLY A 535 -10.14 -10.65 24.98
CA GLY A 535 -10.46 -11.50 26.13
C GLY A 535 -11.96 -11.77 26.30
N ARG A 536 -12.81 -10.85 25.86
CA ARG A 536 -14.28 -10.99 25.91
C ARG A 536 -14.81 -11.88 24.79
N GLY A 537 -14.00 -12.13 23.75
CA GLY A 537 -14.36 -12.92 22.58
C GLY A 537 -14.21 -14.43 22.76
N ARG A 538 -15.09 -15.20 22.12
CA ARG A 538 -15.02 -16.67 22.01
C ARG A 538 -15.10 -17.12 20.57
N VAL A 539 -14.71 -18.35 20.32
CA VAL A 539 -14.82 -18.99 19.01
C VAL A 539 -15.79 -20.15 19.07
N ARG A 540 -16.74 -20.16 18.14
CA ARG A 540 -17.73 -21.24 17.98
C ARG A 540 -17.77 -21.72 16.54
N ARG A 541 -17.97 -23.01 16.36
CA ARG A 541 -18.35 -23.60 15.07
C ARG A 541 -19.87 -23.68 14.98
N VAL A 542 -20.47 -22.92 14.06
CA VAL A 542 -21.92 -22.84 13.86
C VAL A 542 -22.21 -23.03 12.38
N ASP A 543 -23.05 -24.01 12.04
CA ASP A 543 -23.38 -24.37 10.65
C ASP A 543 -22.15 -24.63 9.78
N GLY A 544 -21.09 -25.21 10.35
CA GLY A 544 -19.81 -25.44 9.66
C GLY A 544 -18.95 -24.19 9.48
N MET A 545 -19.39 -23.02 9.94
CA MET A 545 -18.61 -21.76 9.92
C MET A 545 -17.90 -21.54 11.26
N VAL A 546 -16.66 -21.06 11.23
CA VAL A 546 -15.94 -20.63 12.44
C VAL A 546 -16.28 -19.17 12.67
N ARG A 547 -16.88 -18.85 13.82
CA ARG A 547 -17.32 -17.50 14.15
C ARG A 547 -16.66 -17.00 15.42
N PHE A 548 -16.26 -15.74 15.38
CA PHE A 548 -16.04 -14.95 16.58
C PHE A 548 -17.39 -14.61 17.20
N VAL A 549 -17.49 -14.66 18.53
CA VAL A 549 -18.65 -14.18 19.26
C VAL A 549 -18.23 -13.34 20.46
N ASP A 550 -18.74 -12.12 20.54
CA ASP A 550 -18.64 -11.29 21.72
C ASP A 550 -19.53 -11.84 22.85
N ARG A 551 -18.97 -12.07 24.04
CA ARG A 551 -19.72 -12.62 25.19
C ARG A 551 -20.77 -11.67 25.73
N GLU A 552 -20.52 -10.38 25.65
CA GLU A 552 -21.41 -9.39 26.25
C GLU A 552 -22.55 -9.00 25.31
N SER A 553 -22.23 -8.55 24.09
CA SER A 553 -23.27 -8.13 23.14
C SER A 553 -23.93 -9.29 22.40
N GLY A 554 -23.32 -10.47 22.40
CA GLY A 554 -23.74 -11.60 21.56
C GLY A 554 -23.44 -11.42 20.07
N ARG A 555 -22.81 -10.30 19.66
CA ARG A 555 -22.46 -10.03 18.27
C ARG A 555 -21.55 -11.13 17.72
N THR A 556 -21.86 -11.60 16.52
CA THR A 556 -21.12 -12.67 15.83
C THR A 556 -20.55 -12.19 14.51
N GLU A 557 -19.39 -12.71 14.11
CA GLU A 557 -18.83 -12.47 12.77
C GLU A 557 -18.04 -13.69 12.30
N ASP A 558 -17.97 -13.89 10.99
CA ASP A 558 -17.15 -14.93 10.38
C ASP A 558 -15.65 -14.69 10.65
N MET A 559 -14.90 -15.76 10.93
CA MET A 559 -13.49 -15.64 11.29
C MET A 559 -12.62 -15.08 10.15
N VAL A 560 -12.96 -15.33 8.88
CA VAL A 560 -12.25 -14.72 7.74
C VAL A 560 -12.55 -13.22 7.67
N SER A 561 -13.76 -12.77 7.98
CA SER A 561 -14.05 -11.32 8.13
C SER A 561 -13.25 -10.69 9.29
N VAL A 562 -13.23 -11.33 10.46
CA VAL A 562 -12.45 -10.86 11.62
C VAL A 562 -10.97 -10.75 11.28
N LEU A 563 -10.43 -11.76 10.58
CA LEU A 563 -9.02 -11.83 10.17
C LEU A 563 -8.82 -11.42 8.70
N SER A 564 -9.62 -10.47 8.19
CA SER A 564 -9.68 -10.12 6.75
C SER A 564 -8.35 -9.72 6.10
N THR A 565 -7.36 -9.26 6.88
CA THR A 565 -5.99 -9.05 6.41
C THR A 565 -5.37 -10.31 5.82
N ASP A 566 -5.70 -11.51 6.31
CA ASP A 566 -5.19 -12.76 5.75
C ASP A 566 -5.74 -13.02 4.35
N LEU A 567 -7.02 -12.72 4.10
CA LEU A 567 -7.63 -12.79 2.77
C LEU A 567 -6.96 -11.79 1.81
N GLN A 568 -6.79 -10.53 2.23
CA GLN A 568 -6.06 -9.52 1.45
C GLN A 568 -4.66 -10.00 1.06
N GLN A 569 -3.91 -10.58 2.00
CA GLN A 569 -2.54 -11.06 1.77
C GLN A 569 -2.47 -12.27 0.83
N VAL A 570 -3.47 -13.16 0.83
CA VAL A 570 -3.59 -14.21 -0.18
C VAL A 570 -3.89 -13.58 -1.55
N MET A 571 -4.86 -12.68 -1.61
CA MET A 571 -5.28 -12.05 -2.85
C MET A 571 -4.17 -11.24 -3.51
N PHE A 572 -3.33 -10.51 -2.76
CA PHE A 572 -2.17 -9.80 -3.33
C PHE A 572 -1.17 -10.73 -4.04
N ARG A 573 -1.05 -11.99 -3.61
CA ARG A 573 -0.13 -12.97 -4.25
C ARG A 573 -0.71 -13.55 -5.54
N VAL A 574 -2.03 -13.61 -5.63
CA VAL A 574 -2.75 -14.24 -6.76
C VAL A 574 -3.20 -13.23 -7.80
N ALA A 575 -3.40 -11.97 -7.42
CA ALA A 575 -4.06 -10.95 -8.25
C ALA A 575 -3.49 -10.81 -9.68
N GLY A 576 -2.17 -10.95 -9.84
CA GLY A 576 -1.50 -10.87 -11.15
C GLY A 576 -1.71 -12.09 -12.08
N ALA A 577 -2.26 -13.20 -11.57
CA ALA A 577 -2.55 -14.42 -12.33
C ALA A 577 -4.04 -14.57 -12.68
N VAL A 578 -4.93 -13.79 -12.05
CA VAL A 578 -6.39 -13.92 -12.23
C VAL A 578 -6.79 -13.71 -13.70
N LEU A 579 -6.20 -12.72 -14.37
CA LEU A 579 -6.46 -12.44 -15.78
C LEU A 579 -5.29 -12.92 -16.64
N GLY A 580 -5.51 -14.02 -17.36
CA GLY A 580 -4.57 -14.59 -18.32
C GLY A 580 -3.42 -15.41 -17.73
N GLY A 581 -3.45 -15.74 -16.44
CA GLY A 581 -2.43 -16.60 -15.81
C GLY A 581 -1.00 -16.07 -16.00
N ASP A 582 -0.13 -16.95 -16.50
CA ASP A 582 1.26 -16.62 -16.84
C ASP A 582 1.46 -16.13 -18.28
N SER A 583 0.38 -15.86 -19.02
CA SER A 583 0.46 -15.31 -20.38
C SER A 583 1.34 -14.05 -20.42
N THR A 584 2.16 -13.97 -21.46
CA THR A 584 3.03 -12.83 -21.76
C THR A 584 2.42 -11.90 -22.82
N ALA A 585 1.32 -12.33 -23.44
CA ALA A 585 0.61 -11.57 -24.46
C ALA A 585 -0.06 -10.31 -23.90
N ARG A 586 -0.34 -9.35 -24.81
CA ARG A 586 -1.19 -8.21 -24.49
C ARG A 586 -2.64 -8.67 -24.62
N LEU A 587 -3.35 -8.75 -23.50
CA LEU A 587 -4.72 -9.25 -23.48
C LEU A 587 -5.71 -8.10 -23.44
N THR A 588 -6.73 -8.15 -24.29
CA THR A 588 -7.79 -7.16 -24.37
C THR A 588 -9.16 -7.76 -24.05
N TYR A 589 -10.04 -7.00 -23.42
CA TYR A 589 -11.43 -7.36 -23.13
C TYR A 589 -12.32 -6.15 -23.37
N ARG A 590 -13.23 -6.20 -24.35
CA ARG A 590 -14.16 -5.10 -24.69
C ARG A 590 -13.49 -3.71 -24.81
N GLY A 591 -12.27 -3.65 -25.36
CA GLY A 591 -11.49 -2.41 -25.50
C GLY A 591 -10.70 -1.98 -24.25
N VAL A 592 -10.80 -2.73 -23.15
CA VAL A 592 -9.91 -2.61 -21.98
C VAL A 592 -8.67 -3.46 -22.22
N VAL A 593 -7.49 -2.91 -21.98
CA VAL A 593 -6.25 -3.68 -21.91
C VAL A 593 -6.20 -4.34 -20.53
N ALA A 594 -6.67 -5.58 -20.45
CA ALA A 594 -6.72 -6.36 -19.22
C ALA A 594 -5.32 -6.77 -18.73
N ARG A 595 -4.39 -6.98 -19.67
CA ARG A 595 -2.99 -7.31 -19.37
C ARG A 595 -2.06 -6.66 -20.39
N ARG A 596 -1.00 -6.03 -19.88
CA ARG A 596 0.10 -5.47 -20.69
C ARG A 596 1.01 -6.59 -21.18
N ARG A 597 1.56 -6.43 -22.39
CA ARG A 597 2.60 -7.32 -22.92
C ARG A 597 3.78 -7.37 -21.96
N SER A 598 4.30 -8.56 -21.73
CA SER A 598 5.51 -8.76 -20.95
C SER A 598 6.44 -9.78 -21.61
N TRP A 599 7.71 -9.76 -21.21
CA TRP A 599 8.75 -10.67 -21.65
C TRP A 599 9.47 -11.16 -20.40
N SER A 600 9.90 -12.42 -20.40
CA SER A 600 10.67 -13.01 -19.31
C SER A 600 11.94 -13.65 -19.86
N PRO A 601 12.85 -12.85 -20.46
CA PRO A 601 14.10 -13.39 -20.99
C PRO A 601 14.96 -13.97 -19.86
N ASP A 602 15.71 -15.03 -20.16
CA ASP A 602 16.66 -15.62 -19.22
C ASP A 602 17.82 -14.66 -18.94
N PRO A 603 18.03 -14.22 -17.68
CA PRO A 603 19.19 -13.40 -17.32
C PRO A 603 20.54 -14.04 -17.71
N GLY A 604 20.62 -15.37 -17.79
CA GLY A 604 21.81 -16.09 -18.22
C GLY A 604 22.22 -15.83 -19.67
N GLY A 605 21.29 -15.36 -20.51
CA GLY A 605 21.53 -15.00 -21.91
C GLY A 605 21.99 -13.55 -22.14
N LEU A 606 22.23 -12.77 -21.08
CA LEU A 606 22.71 -11.39 -21.23
C LEU A 606 24.16 -11.35 -21.76
N PRO A 607 24.50 -10.42 -22.67
CA PRO A 607 25.88 -10.25 -23.09
C PRO A 607 26.77 -9.76 -21.94
N ASP A 608 28.06 -10.11 -21.95
CA ASP A 608 29.05 -9.56 -21.01
C ASP A 608 29.38 -8.11 -21.39
N ALA A 609 28.47 -7.21 -21.02
CA ALA A 609 28.50 -5.78 -21.30
C ALA A 609 28.54 -4.99 -20.00
N PRO A 610 29.70 -4.92 -19.31
CA PRO A 610 29.74 -4.49 -17.92
C PRO A 610 29.50 -2.99 -17.70
N ARG A 611 29.72 -2.14 -18.72
CA ARG A 611 29.75 -0.67 -18.63
C ARG A 611 29.11 0.00 -19.86
N PRO A 612 27.83 -0.24 -20.15
CA PRO A 612 27.17 0.25 -21.38
C PRO A 612 26.93 1.77 -21.41
N ALA A 613 27.22 2.50 -20.34
CA ALA A 613 27.29 3.97 -20.37
C ALA A 613 28.71 4.51 -20.57
N GLU A 614 29.75 3.67 -20.58
CA GLU A 614 31.14 4.09 -20.81
C GLU A 614 31.73 3.50 -22.09
N ASP A 615 31.25 2.33 -22.48
CA ASP A 615 31.77 1.57 -23.62
C ASP A 615 30.69 1.39 -24.69
N PHE A 616 31.04 1.76 -25.92
CA PHE A 616 30.12 1.73 -27.05
C PHE A 616 29.79 0.29 -27.50
N ALA A 617 30.73 -0.64 -27.39
CA ALA A 617 30.49 -2.03 -27.73
C ALA A 617 29.54 -2.69 -26.72
N ASP A 618 29.73 -2.42 -25.42
CA ASP A 618 28.82 -2.86 -24.35
C ASP A 618 27.38 -2.36 -24.61
N PHE A 619 27.23 -1.07 -24.96
CA PHE A 619 25.92 -0.50 -25.29
C PHE A 619 25.26 -1.21 -26.47
N ARG A 620 25.98 -1.37 -27.59
CA ARG A 620 25.44 -2.03 -28.78
C ARG A 620 25.11 -3.50 -28.54
N ALA A 621 25.90 -4.22 -27.75
CA ALA A 621 25.62 -5.61 -27.40
C ALA A 621 24.28 -5.76 -26.67
N LEU A 622 24.00 -4.90 -25.68
CA LEU A 622 22.72 -4.91 -24.97
C LEU A 622 21.55 -4.46 -25.85
N ARG A 623 21.76 -3.50 -26.77
CA ARG A 623 20.73 -3.07 -27.72
C ARG A 623 20.40 -4.16 -28.73
N ALA A 624 21.40 -4.88 -29.23
CA ALA A 624 21.21 -6.03 -30.11
C ALA A 624 20.42 -7.13 -29.38
N TRP A 625 20.85 -7.49 -28.17
CA TRP A 625 20.13 -8.43 -27.31
C TRP A 625 18.66 -8.03 -27.08
N ALA A 626 18.41 -6.75 -26.81
CA ALA A 626 17.05 -6.24 -26.62
C ALA A 626 16.20 -6.38 -27.90
N GLY A 627 16.80 -6.15 -29.06
CA GLY A 627 16.16 -6.33 -30.37
C GLY A 627 15.84 -7.79 -30.67
N GLU A 628 16.77 -8.71 -30.41
CA GLU A 628 16.57 -10.16 -30.57
C GLU A 628 15.41 -10.69 -29.72
N HIS A 629 15.21 -10.12 -28.53
CA HIS A 629 14.10 -10.46 -27.63
C HIS A 629 12.81 -9.67 -27.92
N GLY A 630 12.81 -8.79 -28.93
CA GLY A 630 11.66 -7.97 -29.32
C GLY A 630 11.20 -7.02 -28.22
N LEU A 631 12.13 -6.50 -27.41
CA LEU A 631 11.80 -5.57 -26.32
C LEU A 631 11.49 -4.17 -26.87
N PRO A 632 10.43 -3.50 -26.39
CA PRO A 632 10.08 -2.16 -26.85
C PRO A 632 11.11 -1.14 -26.35
N ARG A 633 11.25 0.00 -27.05
CA ARG A 633 12.13 1.11 -26.64
C ARG A 633 11.92 1.50 -25.18
N ARG A 634 10.67 1.58 -24.74
CA ARG A 634 10.28 1.98 -23.37
C ARG A 634 9.57 0.84 -22.66
N ALA A 635 10.04 0.52 -21.46
CA ALA A 635 9.51 -0.55 -20.65
C ALA A 635 9.70 -0.28 -19.15
N PHE A 636 9.06 -1.10 -18.33
CA PHE A 636 9.49 -1.32 -16.95
C PHE A 636 10.09 -2.71 -16.85
N PHE A 637 11.20 -2.86 -16.14
CA PHE A 637 11.74 -4.18 -15.80
C PHE A 637 11.74 -4.42 -14.30
N ARG A 638 11.61 -5.68 -13.90
CA ARG A 638 11.69 -6.14 -12.52
C ARG A 638 12.66 -7.31 -12.46
N VAL A 639 13.48 -7.32 -11.42
CA VAL A 639 14.36 -8.43 -11.06
C VAL A 639 14.05 -8.90 -9.65
N ASP A 640 14.43 -10.12 -9.31
CA ASP A 640 14.32 -10.70 -7.96
C ASP A 640 15.05 -9.89 -6.87
N THR A 641 16.14 -9.22 -7.22
CA THR A 641 16.95 -8.40 -6.30
C THR A 641 16.45 -6.97 -6.10
N GLU A 642 15.46 -6.51 -6.88
CA GLU A 642 14.89 -5.16 -6.80
C GLU A 642 13.35 -5.25 -6.68
N PRO A 643 12.78 -4.92 -5.52
CA PRO A 643 11.36 -5.16 -5.26
C PRO A 643 10.42 -4.36 -6.15
N LYS A 644 10.83 -3.18 -6.64
CA LYS A 644 9.99 -2.29 -7.43
C LYS A 644 10.42 -2.26 -8.90
N PRO A 645 9.48 -2.28 -9.87
CA PRO A 645 9.84 -2.15 -11.28
C PRO A 645 10.64 -0.87 -11.55
N VAL A 646 11.61 -0.91 -12.46
CA VAL A 646 12.48 0.22 -12.83
C VAL A 646 12.16 0.62 -14.27
N TYR A 647 11.96 1.92 -14.52
CA TYR A 647 11.77 2.42 -15.87
C TYR A 647 13.04 2.24 -16.72
N LEU A 648 12.85 1.86 -17.98
CA LEU A 648 13.90 1.64 -18.96
C LEU A 648 13.50 2.33 -20.27
N ASP A 649 14.37 3.23 -20.75
CA ASP A 649 14.37 3.70 -22.14
C ASP A 649 15.69 3.26 -22.77
N TRP A 650 15.63 2.42 -23.81
CA TRP A 650 16.83 1.94 -24.49
C TRP A 650 17.58 3.05 -25.24
N ALA A 651 16.97 4.21 -25.45
CA ALA A 651 17.64 5.39 -25.97
C ALA A 651 18.39 6.18 -24.87
N SER A 652 18.32 5.78 -23.60
CA SER A 652 19.03 6.44 -22.49
C SER A 652 20.17 5.55 -21.97
N PRO A 653 21.45 5.92 -22.20
CA PRO A 653 22.59 5.13 -21.71
C PRO A 653 22.61 4.94 -20.19
N ILE A 654 22.08 5.91 -19.42
CA ILE A 654 22.01 5.83 -17.94
C ILE A 654 20.97 4.78 -17.50
N ALA A 655 19.83 4.70 -18.21
CA ALA A 655 18.83 3.68 -17.97
C ALA A 655 19.38 2.28 -18.30
N VAL A 656 20.10 2.16 -19.42
CA VAL A 656 20.74 0.91 -19.86
C VAL A 656 21.84 0.45 -18.90
N ASP A 657 22.66 1.36 -18.34
CA ASP A 657 23.64 1.04 -17.28
C ASP A 657 22.97 0.51 -16.01
N THR A 658 21.85 1.12 -15.62
CA THR A 658 21.06 0.66 -14.47
C THR A 658 20.48 -0.73 -14.71
N PHE A 659 19.92 -0.96 -15.91
CA PHE A 659 19.45 -2.28 -16.33
C PHE A 659 20.56 -3.33 -16.27
N ALA A 660 21.70 -3.07 -16.92
CA ALA A 660 22.84 -3.99 -16.96
C ALA A 660 23.40 -4.29 -15.56
N LYS A 661 23.36 -3.31 -14.65
CA LYS A 661 23.80 -3.50 -13.26
C LYS A 661 22.87 -4.40 -12.46
N LEU A 662 21.56 -4.20 -12.59
CA LEU A 662 20.55 -4.94 -11.81
C LEU A 662 20.30 -6.34 -12.38
N ALA A 663 20.25 -6.47 -13.71
CA ALA A 663 19.93 -7.73 -14.38
C ALA A 663 21.06 -8.77 -14.29
N ARG A 664 22.33 -8.34 -14.22
CA ARG A 664 23.48 -9.26 -14.18
C ARG A 664 23.52 -10.18 -12.97
N SER A 665 23.00 -9.73 -11.83
CA SER A 665 22.94 -10.53 -10.60
C SER A 665 21.57 -11.16 -10.36
N ALA A 666 20.66 -11.05 -11.32
CA ALA A 666 19.30 -11.52 -11.18
C ALA A 666 19.16 -12.99 -11.59
N THR A 667 18.33 -13.74 -10.88
CA THR A 667 17.93 -15.09 -11.31
C THR A 667 16.62 -15.09 -12.11
N ALA A 668 15.87 -13.99 -12.04
CA ALA A 668 14.64 -13.80 -12.79
C ALA A 668 14.56 -12.35 -13.30
N LEU A 669 14.17 -12.19 -14.56
CA LEU A 669 13.95 -10.89 -15.21
C LEU A 669 12.58 -10.89 -15.87
N ARG A 670 11.77 -9.87 -15.55
CA ARG A 670 10.52 -9.59 -16.25
C ARG A 670 10.53 -8.18 -16.79
N VAL A 671 10.27 -8.02 -18.08
CA VAL A 671 10.10 -6.74 -18.76
C VAL A 671 8.62 -6.59 -19.11
N THR A 672 8.03 -5.43 -18.87
CA THR A 672 6.62 -5.12 -19.19
C THR A 672 6.59 -3.84 -20.02
N GLU A 673 5.78 -3.82 -21.07
CA GLU A 673 5.68 -2.64 -21.93
C GLU A 673 5.27 -1.38 -21.13
N PHE A 674 5.79 -0.22 -21.53
CA PHE A 674 5.34 1.06 -21.00
C PHE A 674 3.99 1.43 -21.63
N SER A 675 2.91 1.39 -20.84
CA SER A 675 1.55 1.67 -21.28
C SER A 675 0.77 2.38 -20.17
N PRO A 676 0.13 3.54 -20.44
CA PRO A 676 0.00 4.21 -21.74
C PRO A 676 1.33 4.72 -22.31
N ARG A 677 1.45 4.78 -23.65
CA ARG A 677 2.61 5.42 -24.29
C ARG A 677 2.60 6.93 -24.00
N PRO A 678 3.75 7.64 -23.99
CA PRO A 678 3.80 9.06 -23.61
C PRO A 678 2.90 9.99 -24.44
N ASP A 679 2.73 9.71 -25.73
CA ASP A 679 1.80 10.40 -26.64
C ASP A 679 0.31 10.19 -26.33
N ARG A 680 0.00 9.29 -25.38
CA ARG A 680 -1.36 8.95 -24.93
C ARG A 680 -1.61 9.35 -23.48
N LEU A 681 -0.63 9.94 -22.80
CA LEU A 681 -0.83 10.55 -21.50
C LEU A 681 -1.75 11.77 -21.66
N TRP A 682 -2.67 11.94 -20.71
CA TRP A 682 -3.75 12.92 -20.82
C TRP A 682 -3.72 13.95 -19.69
N PHE A 683 -3.08 13.63 -18.56
CA PHE A 683 -3.05 14.48 -17.39
C PHE A 683 -1.88 15.47 -17.48
N ALA A 684 -2.18 16.75 -17.55
CA ALA A 684 -1.19 17.82 -17.72
C ALA A 684 -1.42 18.96 -16.72
N ASP A 685 -0.34 19.63 -16.34
CA ASP A 685 -0.33 20.91 -15.64
C ASP A 685 0.69 21.87 -16.29
N ASP A 686 0.98 22.99 -15.65
CA ASP A 686 1.96 24.00 -16.10
C ASP A 686 3.41 23.50 -16.18
N LEU A 687 3.77 22.39 -15.51
CA LEU A 687 5.09 21.77 -15.70
C LEU A 687 5.14 20.83 -16.91
N GLY A 688 4.00 20.33 -17.37
CA GLY A 688 3.90 19.44 -18.52
C GLY A 688 2.99 18.24 -18.26
N VAL A 689 3.24 17.17 -19.00
CA VAL A 689 2.40 15.96 -19.00
C VAL A 689 2.93 14.95 -17.99
N HIS A 690 2.07 14.39 -17.15
CA HIS A 690 2.43 13.46 -16.07
C HIS A 690 1.85 12.07 -16.33
N THR A 691 2.52 11.05 -15.79
CA THR A 691 1.85 9.75 -15.63
C THR A 691 0.82 9.86 -14.52
N SER A 692 -0.29 9.15 -14.68
CA SER A 692 -1.35 9.14 -13.68
C SER A 692 -2.17 7.85 -13.75
N GLU A 693 -2.84 7.55 -12.66
CA GLU A 693 -3.79 6.44 -12.56
C GLU A 693 -4.92 6.76 -11.59
N LEU A 694 -6.09 6.20 -11.88
CA LEU A 694 -7.28 6.27 -11.08
C LEU A 694 -7.30 5.10 -10.09
N ARG A 695 -7.54 5.43 -8.83
CA ARG A 695 -7.84 4.52 -7.73
C ARG A 695 -9.35 4.49 -7.54
N MET A 696 -9.92 3.32 -7.78
CA MET A 696 -11.36 3.09 -7.79
C MET A 696 -11.74 1.94 -6.86
N THR A 697 -13.01 1.82 -6.51
CA THR A 697 -13.54 0.67 -5.78
C THR A 697 -14.86 0.24 -6.39
N TYR A 698 -15.02 -1.07 -6.57
CA TYR A 698 -16.23 -1.72 -7.07
C TYR A 698 -16.75 -2.69 -6.03
N VAL A 699 -18.07 -2.77 -5.94
CA VAL A 699 -18.78 -3.87 -5.28
C VAL A 699 -19.38 -4.73 -6.39
N VAL A 700 -18.86 -5.95 -6.57
CA VAL A 700 -19.22 -6.88 -7.65
C VAL A 700 -19.82 -8.16 -7.13
#